data_AF-A0A8T1PE35-F1
#
_entry.id   AF-A0A8T1PE35-F1
#
_cell.length_a   1.000
_cell.length_b   1.000
_cell.length_c   1.000
_cell.angle_alpha   90.00
_cell.angle_beta   90.00
_cell.angle_gamma   90.00
#
_symmetry.space_group_name_H-M   'P 1'
#
loop_
_entity.id
_entity.type
_entity.pdbx_description
1 polymer ?
#
loop_
_entity_poly.entity_id
_entity_poly.type
_entity_poly.pdbx_seq_one_letter_code
_entity_poly.pdbx_strand_id
1 'polypeptide(L)'
;MASVLYLLYLLYLFINVVLKVFILWTSRFHDDLETSNSTPPKNILRSLKRTKKDATSKSFGRRELSRVFSEDYDVVEKIVLDPRGTVLNRWNKILLLACLVSLFVDPLFFYLPVANEEACIDISLSLEVALTVIRSLVDAFYIVQIFVRFRTAYVAPSSRVFGRGELVIDPSKISSRYLHKDFWLDLIAALPLPQMLIWAAIPSIRDSEMTPSSIVLRFLIFFQYLLRLYLIFPLSYQIVKTNGLVMETAWAGAVYNLMLYMLASHVLGSCWYLLSLQRQEECWKKVCSLQQEGCQDWFFYCHMVNDTSRAAWFKASNISRMCGANSDFFQFGIYRDALTFGVTASSFFNKYYYCLWWGLRNLSSLGQNLFTSTYIGEINFAVIIAILGLVLFALLIGNMQMYLQSTTVRLEEWRIRRTDTEEWMRHRQLPRDLKQNVRRYDQYRWVTTRGVDEEDILKGLPMDLRRDIKRHLCLDLVRQVPIFDQMDDRMLDAICERLKPSLCTPGTCLVREGDPVVEMLFIVRGYLNSYTTNGGRTGFFNSCCIGPGDFCGEELLTWALDPRPNVVLPSSTRTVEAITEVEAFALIAEDLKFVAAQFRRLHSKQLRHTFRFHSHQWRTWAACFIQAAWFRYKRQKEAAELKKREMSAPLPPYSSGCCKYAASTRRGGSTRYASEFDILNSLQKPVEPDFTVEDR
;
A
#
# COMPACT_ATOMS: atom_id res chain seq x y z
N MET A 1 51.54 -0.79 -24.65
CA MET A 1 50.70 -0.46 -25.83
C MET A 1 49.99 -1.69 -26.42
N ALA A 2 50.70 -2.81 -26.64
CA ALA A 2 50.11 -4.03 -27.20
C ALA A 2 48.93 -4.61 -26.39
N SER A 3 49.01 -4.61 -25.05
CA SER A 3 47.94 -5.09 -24.17
C SER A 3 46.66 -4.25 -24.25
N VAL A 4 46.79 -2.94 -24.50
CA VAL A 4 45.66 -2.01 -24.65
C VAL A 4 45.00 -2.18 -26.02
N LEU A 5 45.80 -2.33 -27.08
CA LEU A 5 45.31 -2.64 -28.44
C LEU A 5 44.60 -4.00 -28.47
N TYR A 6 45.12 -5.00 -27.75
CA TYR A 6 44.49 -6.31 -27.62
C TYR A 6 43.18 -6.27 -26.82
N LEU A 7 43.14 -5.50 -25.73
CA LEU A 7 41.90 -5.28 -24.97
C LEU A 7 40.84 -4.56 -25.83
N LEU A 8 41.24 -3.55 -26.61
CA LEU A 8 40.37 -2.83 -27.54
C LEU A 8 39.87 -3.72 -28.68
N TYR A 9 40.70 -4.65 -29.16
CA TYR A 9 40.32 -5.63 -30.17
C TYR A 9 39.32 -6.66 -29.63
N LEU A 10 39.53 -7.16 -28.41
CA LEU A 10 38.57 -8.05 -27.74
C LEU A 10 37.26 -7.34 -27.39
N LEU A 11 37.33 -6.07 -26.97
CA LEU A 11 36.16 -5.21 -26.76
C LEU A 11 35.38 -5.02 -28.07
N TYR A 12 36.08 -4.76 -29.18
CA TYR A 12 35.51 -4.65 -30.51
C TYR A 12 34.85 -5.95 -30.97
N LEU A 13 35.47 -7.11 -30.71
CA LEU A 13 34.92 -8.42 -31.02
C LEU A 13 33.66 -8.71 -30.19
N PHE A 14 33.70 -8.46 -28.89
CA PHE A 14 32.55 -8.63 -28.00
C PHE A 14 31.39 -7.71 -28.41
N ILE A 15 31.66 -6.43 -28.66
CA ILE A 15 30.66 -5.47 -29.15
C ILE A 15 30.08 -5.96 -30.48
N ASN A 16 30.90 -6.43 -31.42
CA ASN A 16 30.41 -6.97 -32.69
C ASN A 16 29.59 -8.25 -32.53
N VAL A 17 29.92 -9.14 -31.59
CA VAL A 17 29.14 -10.34 -31.32
C VAL A 17 27.80 -9.96 -30.70
N VAL A 18 27.78 -9.07 -29.71
CA VAL A 18 26.53 -8.56 -29.12
C VAL A 18 25.68 -7.84 -30.16
N LEU A 19 26.29 -7.01 -31.02
CA LEU A 19 25.59 -6.31 -32.10
C LEU A 19 25.09 -7.26 -33.18
N LYS A 20 25.86 -8.30 -33.55
CA LYS A 20 25.42 -9.34 -34.50
C LYS A 20 24.33 -10.24 -33.95
N VAL A 21 24.41 -10.62 -32.67
CA VAL A 21 23.34 -11.37 -31.99
C VAL A 21 22.08 -10.51 -31.90
N PHE A 22 22.22 -9.22 -31.62
CA PHE A 22 21.13 -8.26 -31.64
C PHE A 22 20.50 -8.14 -33.04
N ILE A 23 21.30 -8.01 -34.11
CA ILE A 23 20.83 -7.92 -35.50
C ILE A 23 20.21 -9.24 -35.99
N LEU A 24 20.79 -10.39 -35.66
CA LEU A 24 20.27 -11.71 -36.04
C LEU A 24 18.97 -12.04 -35.31
N TRP A 25 18.83 -11.60 -34.05
CA TRP A 25 17.62 -11.84 -33.27
C TRP A 25 16.50 -10.87 -33.65
N THR A 26 16.77 -9.61 -33.98
CA THR A 26 15.77 -8.68 -34.53
C THR A 26 15.30 -9.11 -35.92
N SER A 27 16.18 -9.70 -36.75
CA SER A 27 15.81 -10.32 -38.03
C SER A 27 14.89 -11.52 -37.85
N ARG A 28 15.27 -12.47 -36.97
CA ARG A 28 14.49 -13.71 -36.75
C ARG A 28 13.14 -13.46 -36.09
N PHE A 29 13.03 -12.43 -35.26
CA PHE A 29 11.76 -12.02 -34.65
C PHE A 29 10.81 -11.32 -35.65
N HIS A 30 11.33 -10.77 -36.76
CA HIS A 30 10.50 -10.25 -37.84
C HIS A 30 9.84 -11.40 -38.62
N ASP A 31 10.57 -12.50 -38.83
CA ASP A 31 10.08 -13.70 -39.51
C ASP A 31 9.05 -14.50 -38.67
N ASP A 32 9.20 -14.53 -37.35
CA ASP A 32 8.21 -15.15 -36.44
C ASP A 32 6.88 -14.35 -36.36
N LEU A 33 6.87 -13.09 -36.79
CA LEU A 33 5.69 -12.22 -36.82
C LEU A 33 4.82 -12.43 -38.07
N GLU A 34 5.39 -12.89 -39.18
CA GLU A 34 4.62 -13.22 -40.39
C GLU A 34 3.89 -14.57 -40.29
N THR A 35 4.33 -15.46 -39.39
CA THR A 35 3.78 -16.83 -39.26
C THR A 35 2.67 -17.00 -38.22
N SER A 36 2.39 -16.01 -37.36
CA SER A 36 1.41 -16.14 -36.26
C SER A 36 -0.01 -15.60 -36.53
N ASN A 37 -0.29 -15.03 -37.71
CA ASN A 37 -1.63 -14.57 -38.07
C ASN A 37 -2.51 -15.70 -38.65
N SER A 38 -2.98 -16.62 -37.79
CA SER A 38 -4.10 -17.51 -38.10
C SER A 38 -5.32 -17.21 -37.20
N THR A 39 -6.28 -16.49 -37.78
CA THR A 39 -7.74 -16.33 -37.48
C THR A 39 -8.31 -16.77 -36.10
N PRO A 40 -9.06 -15.89 -35.38
CA PRO A 40 -9.88 -16.29 -34.22
C PRO A 40 -11.35 -16.65 -34.62
N PRO A 41 -12.09 -17.38 -33.76
CA PRO A 41 -13.38 -17.99 -34.12
C PRO A 41 -14.59 -17.03 -34.09
N LYS A 42 -15.57 -17.30 -34.96
CA LYS A 42 -16.70 -16.44 -35.38
C LYS A 42 -17.78 -16.07 -34.33
N ASN A 43 -17.65 -16.43 -33.05
CA ASN A 43 -18.77 -16.32 -32.10
C ASN A 43 -18.79 -15.09 -31.18
N ILE A 44 -17.75 -14.23 -31.19
CA ILE A 44 -17.75 -12.99 -30.40
C ILE A 44 -18.29 -11.78 -31.21
N LEU A 45 -18.47 -11.93 -32.53
CA LEU A 45 -18.88 -10.84 -33.42
C LEU A 45 -20.37 -10.45 -33.34
N ARG A 46 -21.21 -11.20 -32.60
CA ARG A 46 -22.64 -10.92 -32.47
C ARG A 46 -23.01 -10.05 -31.27
N SER A 47 -22.25 -10.05 -30.17
CA SER A 47 -22.55 -9.18 -29.02
C SER A 47 -22.09 -7.73 -29.25
N LEU A 48 -20.97 -7.53 -29.95
CA LEU A 48 -20.41 -6.20 -30.26
C LEU A 48 -21.13 -5.45 -31.40
N LYS A 49 -22.02 -6.10 -32.15
CA LYS A 49 -22.83 -5.44 -33.19
C LYS A 49 -24.09 -4.75 -32.64
N ARG A 50 -24.48 -5.04 -31.39
CA ARG A 50 -25.71 -4.49 -30.81
C ARG A 50 -25.51 -3.15 -30.09
N THR A 51 -24.29 -2.87 -29.63
CA THR A 51 -23.90 -1.61 -28.96
C THR A 51 -23.39 -0.53 -29.91
N LYS A 52 -23.28 -0.81 -31.22
CA LYS A 52 -22.69 0.12 -32.20
C LYS A 52 -23.71 0.88 -33.06
N LYS A 53 -25.01 0.77 -32.78
CA LYS A 53 -26.06 1.41 -33.61
C LYS A 53 -26.44 2.84 -33.19
N ASP A 54 -25.99 3.31 -32.02
CA ASP A 54 -26.38 4.63 -31.49
C ASP A 54 -25.23 5.66 -31.38
N ALA A 55 -24.15 5.49 -32.15
CA ALA A 55 -23.10 6.51 -32.22
C ALA A 55 -22.70 6.82 -33.67
N THR A 56 -23.47 7.69 -34.32
CA THR A 56 -23.07 8.41 -35.52
C THR A 56 -22.01 9.46 -35.18
N SER A 57 -20.72 9.19 -35.45
CA SER A 57 -19.72 10.22 -35.74
C SER A 57 -18.40 9.62 -36.24
N LYS A 58 -18.01 10.03 -37.46
CA LYS A 58 -16.66 10.18 -38.03
C LYS A 58 -15.62 9.06 -37.85
N SER A 59 -15.32 8.43 -38.98
CA SER A 59 -14.08 7.71 -39.31
C SER A 59 -12.83 8.46 -38.80
N PHE A 60 -12.16 7.89 -37.79
CA PHE A 60 -10.75 8.19 -37.51
C PHE A 60 -9.91 7.09 -38.17
N GLY A 61 -9.09 7.49 -39.15
CA GLY A 61 -8.09 6.62 -39.75
C GLY A 61 -7.12 6.09 -38.69
N ARG A 62 -6.57 4.91 -38.96
CA ARG A 62 -5.54 4.22 -38.18
C ARG A 62 -4.30 5.12 -38.04
N ARG A 63 -4.31 6.03 -37.06
CA ARG A 63 -3.11 6.75 -36.61
C ARG A 63 -2.34 5.80 -35.72
N GLU A 64 -1.08 5.52 -36.05
CA GLU A 64 -0.13 4.92 -35.11
C GLU A 64 -0.10 5.79 -33.84
N LEU A 65 -0.64 5.26 -32.74
CA LEU A 65 -0.63 5.95 -31.45
C LEU A 65 0.82 5.96 -30.95
N SER A 66 1.51 7.08 -31.08
CA SER A 66 2.88 7.22 -30.55
C SER A 66 2.92 7.51 -29.05
N ARG A 67 1.76 7.81 -28.44
CA ARG A 67 1.60 8.14 -27.02
C ARG A 67 0.30 7.56 -26.45
N VAL A 68 0.38 7.00 -25.24
CA VAL A 68 -0.75 6.36 -24.54
C VAL A 68 -0.63 6.61 -23.01
N PHE A 69 -1.75 6.64 -22.29
CA PHE A 69 -1.74 6.64 -20.81
C PHE A 69 -1.43 5.24 -20.26
N SER A 70 -1.01 5.13 -18.99
CA SER A 70 -0.69 3.83 -18.39
C SER A 70 -1.93 2.94 -18.30
N GLU A 71 -3.07 3.54 -17.96
CA GLU A 71 -4.33 2.85 -17.73
C GLU A 71 -4.92 2.26 -19.03
N ASP A 72 -4.62 2.87 -20.16
CA ASP A 72 -5.06 2.42 -21.49
C ASP A 72 -4.02 1.51 -22.19
N TYR A 73 -2.92 1.20 -21.51
CA TYR A 73 -1.80 0.43 -22.08
C TYR A 73 -2.19 -1.00 -22.43
N ASP A 74 -3.04 -1.64 -21.62
CA ASP A 74 -3.50 -3.02 -21.83
C ASP A 74 -4.26 -3.23 -23.16
N VAL A 75 -4.70 -2.14 -23.79
CA VAL A 75 -5.43 -2.13 -25.07
C VAL A 75 -4.46 -2.08 -26.27
N VAL A 76 -3.18 -1.73 -26.07
CA VAL A 76 -2.17 -1.55 -27.12
C VAL A 76 -1.12 -2.66 -27.02
N GLU A 77 -0.72 -3.23 -28.16
CA GLU A 77 0.05 -4.48 -28.28
C GLU A 77 1.30 -4.60 -27.35
N LYS A 78 1.49 -5.82 -26.82
CA LYS A 78 2.44 -6.27 -25.78
C LYS A 78 3.94 -6.19 -26.10
N ILE A 79 4.37 -5.42 -27.09
CA ILE A 79 5.78 -5.44 -27.58
C ILE A 79 6.68 -4.51 -26.76
N VAL A 80 6.12 -3.52 -26.07
CA VAL A 80 6.82 -2.56 -25.20
C VAL A 80 6.48 -2.90 -23.74
N LEU A 81 7.33 -2.50 -22.79
CA LEU A 81 7.09 -2.70 -21.36
C LEU A 81 6.68 -1.38 -20.72
N ASP A 82 5.55 -1.37 -20.00
CA ASP A 82 5.14 -0.23 -19.19
C ASP A 82 6.13 -0.07 -18.00
N PRO A 83 6.76 1.10 -17.83
CA PRO A 83 7.60 1.39 -16.67
C PRO A 83 6.91 1.22 -15.31
N ARG A 84 5.57 1.32 -15.26
CA ARG A 84 4.74 1.13 -14.05
C ARG A 84 4.13 -0.27 -13.95
N GLY A 85 4.39 -1.14 -14.93
CA GLY A 85 3.84 -2.49 -14.98
C GLY A 85 4.39 -3.42 -13.90
N THR A 86 3.58 -4.39 -13.48
CA THR A 86 3.93 -5.40 -12.47
C THR A 86 5.10 -6.29 -12.90
N VAL A 87 5.19 -6.60 -14.20
CA VAL A 87 6.28 -7.39 -14.80
C VAL A 87 7.62 -6.68 -14.65
N LEU A 88 7.69 -5.40 -15.02
CA LEU A 88 8.94 -4.63 -14.91
C LEU A 88 9.33 -4.38 -13.45
N ASN A 89 8.35 -4.12 -12.57
CA ASN A 89 8.62 -3.99 -11.14
C ASN A 89 9.23 -5.28 -10.56
N ARG A 90 8.69 -6.45 -10.93
CA ARG A 90 9.25 -7.75 -10.54
C ARG A 90 10.66 -7.95 -11.10
N TRP A 91 10.88 -7.62 -12.37
CA TRP A 91 12.21 -7.68 -13.00
C TRP A 91 13.22 -6.76 -12.30
N ASN A 92 12.86 -5.51 -12.00
CA ASN A 92 13.73 -4.56 -11.30
C ASN A 92 14.14 -5.08 -9.91
N LYS A 93 13.26 -5.78 -9.19
CA LYS A 93 13.58 -6.43 -7.91
C LYS A 93 14.55 -7.62 -8.09
N ILE A 94 14.33 -8.46 -9.11
CA ILE A 94 15.24 -9.57 -9.44
C ILE A 94 16.62 -9.03 -9.81
N LEU A 95 16.66 -7.97 -10.62
CA LEU A 95 17.89 -7.31 -11.01
C LEU A 95 18.59 -6.68 -9.80
N LEU A 96 17.86 -6.04 -8.89
CA LEU A 96 18.45 -5.48 -7.66
C LEU A 96 19.13 -6.59 -6.85
N LEU A 97 18.48 -7.75 -6.70
CA LEU A 97 19.09 -8.90 -6.03
C LEU A 97 20.34 -9.40 -6.77
N ALA A 98 20.28 -9.54 -8.10
CA ALA A 98 21.44 -9.92 -8.91
C ALA A 98 22.61 -8.93 -8.77
N CYS A 99 22.33 -7.62 -8.73
CA CYS A 99 23.33 -6.58 -8.47
C CYS A 99 23.98 -6.73 -7.09
N LEU A 100 23.20 -7.03 -6.05
CA LEU A 100 23.75 -7.28 -4.71
C LEU A 100 24.63 -8.52 -4.66
N VAL A 101 24.23 -9.61 -5.34
CA VAL A 101 25.06 -10.82 -5.48
C VAL A 101 26.34 -10.49 -6.24
N SER A 102 26.28 -9.67 -7.31
CA SER A 102 27.48 -9.21 -7.98
C SER A 102 28.42 -8.51 -7.01
N LEU A 103 27.95 -7.47 -6.32
CA LEU A 103 28.79 -6.70 -5.40
C LEU A 103 29.40 -7.58 -4.29
N PHE A 104 28.75 -8.67 -3.91
CA PHE A 104 29.33 -9.64 -2.99
C PHE A 104 30.46 -10.49 -3.61
N VAL A 105 30.35 -10.85 -4.89
CA VAL A 105 31.32 -11.69 -5.60
C VAL A 105 32.58 -10.91 -5.99
N ASP A 106 32.48 -9.64 -6.40
CA ASP A 106 33.65 -8.85 -6.86
C ASP A 106 34.83 -8.84 -5.84
N PRO A 107 34.63 -8.58 -4.54
CA PRO A 107 35.73 -8.57 -3.56
C PRO A 107 36.32 -9.96 -3.29
N LEU A 108 35.61 -11.05 -3.64
CA LEU A 108 36.15 -12.40 -3.43
C LEU A 108 37.40 -12.66 -4.28
N PHE A 109 37.56 -11.96 -5.39
CA PHE A 109 38.78 -12.02 -6.22
C PHE A 109 40.02 -11.51 -5.47
N PHE A 110 39.87 -10.72 -4.40
CA PHE A 110 40.98 -10.29 -3.56
C PHE A 110 41.59 -11.42 -2.71
N TYR A 111 40.87 -12.55 -2.56
CA TYR A 111 41.37 -13.75 -1.88
C TYR A 111 42.11 -14.74 -2.79
N LEU A 112 42.24 -14.46 -4.09
CA LEU A 112 42.97 -15.29 -5.04
C LEU A 112 44.45 -15.49 -4.70
N PRO A 113 45.24 -14.42 -4.42
CA PRO A 113 46.63 -14.60 -4.01
C PRO A 113 46.69 -15.24 -2.62
N VAL A 114 47.57 -16.23 -2.45
CA VAL A 114 47.82 -16.93 -1.19
C VAL A 114 49.31 -16.93 -0.92
N ALA A 115 49.71 -16.59 0.31
CA ALA A 115 51.11 -16.68 0.72
C ALA A 115 51.41 -18.09 1.23
N ASN A 116 52.49 -18.70 0.74
CA ASN A 116 52.98 -19.99 1.23
C ASN A 116 54.13 -19.79 2.24
N GLU A 117 54.41 -20.84 3.03
CA GLU A 117 55.43 -20.82 4.09
C GLU A 117 56.85 -20.53 3.58
N GLU A 118 57.14 -20.84 2.31
CA GLU A 118 58.43 -20.56 1.68
C GLU A 118 58.57 -19.12 1.14
N ALA A 119 57.80 -18.15 1.65
CA ALA A 119 57.82 -16.76 1.22
C ALA A 119 57.60 -16.58 -0.30
N CYS A 120 56.59 -17.27 -0.83
CA CYS A 120 56.13 -17.10 -2.21
C CYS A 120 54.60 -16.92 -2.24
N ILE A 121 54.10 -16.27 -3.30
CA ILE A 121 52.68 -16.08 -3.58
C ILE A 121 52.27 -16.99 -4.74
N ASP A 122 51.15 -17.68 -4.55
CA ASP A 122 50.49 -18.47 -5.57
C ASP A 122 49.03 -18.02 -5.76
N ILE A 123 48.42 -18.42 -6.88
CA ILE A 123 47.03 -18.17 -7.19
C ILE A 123 46.26 -19.49 -7.10
N SER A 124 45.19 -19.51 -6.32
CA SER A 124 44.34 -20.70 -6.21
C SER A 124 43.47 -20.90 -7.46
N LEU A 125 43.88 -21.85 -8.32
CA LEU A 125 43.18 -22.16 -9.58
C LEU A 125 41.71 -22.59 -9.38
N SER A 126 41.44 -23.37 -8.33
CA SER A 126 40.07 -23.85 -8.04
C SER A 126 39.13 -22.70 -7.67
N LEU A 127 39.61 -21.74 -6.88
CA LEU A 127 38.86 -20.54 -6.51
C LEU A 127 38.69 -19.60 -7.73
N GLU A 128 39.73 -19.45 -8.55
CA GLU A 128 39.70 -18.65 -9.77
C GLU A 128 38.63 -19.14 -10.76
N VAL A 129 38.58 -20.45 -11.03
CA VAL A 129 37.56 -21.06 -11.88
C VAL A 129 36.16 -20.87 -11.28
N ALA A 130 35.99 -21.15 -9.99
CA ALA A 130 34.69 -21.00 -9.34
C ALA A 130 34.16 -19.56 -9.38
N LEU A 131 34.99 -18.57 -9.03
CA LEU A 131 34.61 -17.16 -9.02
C LEU A 131 34.32 -16.62 -10.42
N THR A 132 35.09 -17.04 -11.44
CA THR A 132 34.83 -16.62 -12.82
C THR A 132 33.53 -17.20 -13.38
N VAL A 133 33.19 -18.45 -13.06
CA VAL A 133 31.89 -19.05 -13.44
C VAL A 133 30.72 -18.32 -12.77
N ILE A 134 30.78 -18.12 -11.44
CA ILE A 134 29.72 -17.43 -10.69
C ILE A 134 29.55 -16.00 -11.23
N ARG A 135 30.66 -15.29 -11.48
CA ARG A 135 30.62 -13.93 -12.00
C ARG A 135 29.97 -13.86 -13.38
N SER A 136 30.32 -14.75 -14.30
CA SER A 136 29.73 -14.78 -15.64
C SER A 136 28.22 -15.06 -15.62
N LEU A 137 27.72 -15.86 -14.68
CA LEU A 137 26.28 -16.07 -14.49
C LEU A 137 25.56 -14.80 -14.06
N VAL A 138 26.16 -14.01 -13.17
CA VAL A 138 25.58 -12.74 -12.70
C VAL A 138 25.66 -11.65 -13.78
N ASP A 139 26.76 -11.61 -14.54
CA ASP A 139 26.97 -10.66 -15.65
C ASP A 139 25.87 -10.79 -16.74
N ALA A 140 25.32 -11.99 -16.94
CA ALA A 140 24.21 -12.22 -17.87
C ALA A 140 22.96 -11.38 -17.53
N PHE A 141 22.68 -11.11 -16.25
CA PHE A 141 21.52 -10.28 -15.85
C PHE A 141 21.67 -8.83 -16.33
N TYR A 142 22.89 -8.29 -16.35
CA TYR A 142 23.14 -6.94 -16.87
C TYR A 142 22.93 -6.88 -18.40
N ILE A 143 23.28 -7.93 -19.13
CA ILE A 143 23.00 -8.04 -20.57
C ILE A 143 21.48 -8.08 -20.82
N VAL A 144 20.74 -8.90 -20.06
CA VAL A 144 19.28 -8.94 -20.16
C VAL A 144 18.66 -7.59 -19.79
N GLN A 145 19.23 -6.87 -18.82
CA GLN A 145 18.75 -5.53 -18.46
C GLN A 145 18.89 -4.52 -19.60
N ILE A 146 20.00 -4.55 -20.34
CA ILE A 146 20.17 -3.70 -21.54
C ILE A 146 19.03 -3.96 -22.54
N PHE A 147 18.71 -5.25 -22.76
CA PHE A 147 17.59 -5.62 -23.63
C PHE A 147 16.23 -5.10 -23.12
N VAL A 148 15.96 -5.25 -21.83
CA VAL A 148 14.73 -4.75 -21.20
C VAL A 148 14.64 -3.22 -21.33
N ARG A 149 15.75 -2.48 -21.18
CA ARG A 149 15.78 -1.02 -21.33
C ARG A 149 15.44 -0.56 -22.73
N PHE A 150 15.89 -1.26 -23.79
CA PHE A 150 15.47 -0.98 -25.17
C PHE A 150 13.98 -1.20 -25.43
N ARG A 151 13.32 -2.01 -24.61
CA ARG A 151 11.89 -2.32 -24.71
C ARG A 151 11.02 -1.56 -23.71
N THR A 152 11.59 -0.72 -22.85
CA THR A 152 10.82 -0.02 -21.80
C THR A 152 10.36 1.35 -22.28
N ALA A 153 9.05 1.62 -22.21
CA ALA A 153 8.49 2.94 -22.50
C ALA A 153 8.98 3.98 -21.48
N TYR A 154 8.97 5.25 -21.87
CA TYR A 154 9.29 6.35 -20.95
C TYR A 154 8.18 7.38 -20.91
N VAL A 155 8.04 8.03 -19.74
CA VAL A 155 7.11 9.15 -19.55
C VAL A 155 7.68 10.43 -20.17
N ALA A 156 6.93 11.04 -21.09
CA ALA A 156 7.34 12.27 -21.78
C ALA A 156 7.54 13.42 -20.78
N PRO A 157 8.67 14.15 -20.80
CA PRO A 157 8.94 15.24 -19.85
C PRO A 157 7.86 16.33 -19.84
N SER A 158 7.33 16.69 -21.01
CA SER A 158 6.26 17.68 -21.19
C SER A 158 4.94 17.28 -20.54
N SER A 159 4.71 15.98 -20.33
CA SER A 159 3.47 15.45 -19.76
C SER A 159 3.53 15.28 -18.23
N ARG A 160 4.68 15.58 -17.60
CA ARG A 160 4.89 15.42 -16.15
C ARG A 160 4.15 16.47 -15.30
N VAL A 161 3.63 17.53 -15.91
CA VAL A 161 3.02 18.69 -15.23
C VAL A 161 1.72 18.33 -14.48
N PHE A 162 1.04 17.24 -14.87
CA PHE A 162 -0.21 16.80 -14.23
C PHE A 162 -0.10 15.45 -13.50
N GLY A 163 1.11 14.99 -13.17
CA GLY A 163 1.33 13.76 -12.40
C GLY A 163 1.01 12.44 -13.13
N ARG A 164 0.16 12.44 -14.18
CA ARG A 164 -0.23 11.24 -14.94
C ARG A 164 0.80 10.80 -15.97
N GLY A 165 1.35 11.75 -16.73
CA GLY A 165 2.42 11.51 -17.70
C GLY A 165 2.08 10.54 -18.84
N GLU A 166 2.08 11.02 -20.09
CA GLU A 166 1.90 10.20 -21.28
C GLU A 166 3.15 9.33 -21.54
N LEU A 167 2.94 8.06 -21.84
CA LEU A 167 3.98 7.10 -22.22
C LEU A 167 4.28 7.23 -23.70
N VAL A 168 5.56 7.38 -24.05
CA VAL A 168 6.03 7.27 -25.43
C VAL A 168 6.36 5.81 -25.72
N ILE A 169 5.68 5.22 -26.70
CA ILE A 169 5.79 3.79 -27.04
C ILE A 169 6.53 3.52 -28.36
N ASP A 170 6.94 4.58 -29.07
CA ASP A 170 7.66 4.49 -30.34
C ASP A 170 9.08 3.90 -30.15
N PRO A 171 9.39 2.71 -30.73
CA PRO A 171 10.67 2.03 -30.56
C PRO A 171 11.89 2.86 -30.98
N SER A 172 11.76 3.67 -32.04
CA SER A 172 12.87 4.49 -32.53
C SER A 172 13.22 5.62 -31.56
N LYS A 173 12.21 6.18 -30.89
CA LYS A 173 12.42 7.23 -29.88
C LYS A 173 12.96 6.65 -28.58
N ILE A 174 12.52 5.45 -28.20
CA ILE A 174 13.03 4.73 -27.03
C ILE A 174 14.52 4.40 -27.21
N SER A 175 14.89 3.79 -28.34
CA SER A 175 16.27 3.36 -28.60
C SER A 175 17.23 4.55 -28.68
N SER A 176 16.89 5.61 -29.42
CA SER A 176 17.71 6.82 -29.52
C SER A 176 17.94 7.48 -28.16
N ARG A 177 16.89 7.60 -27.34
CA ARG A 177 17.00 8.18 -26.01
C ARG A 177 17.90 7.35 -25.09
N TYR A 178 17.77 6.03 -25.12
CA TYR A 178 18.58 5.14 -24.29
C TYR A 178 20.05 5.15 -24.71
N LEU A 179 20.33 5.08 -26.02
CA LEU A 179 21.69 5.14 -26.60
C LEU A 179 22.46 6.41 -26.20
N HIS A 180 21.79 7.55 -26.12
CA HIS A 180 22.43 8.82 -25.77
C HIS A 180 22.63 9.07 -24.27
N LYS A 181 21.97 8.32 -23.38
CA LYS A 181 22.02 8.56 -21.93
C LYS A 181 22.72 7.45 -21.17
N ASP A 182 22.03 6.32 -21.01
CA ASP A 182 22.37 5.33 -19.98
C ASP A 182 23.04 4.09 -20.59
N PHE A 183 22.90 3.87 -21.91
CA PHE A 183 23.40 2.67 -22.60
C PHE A 183 24.88 2.40 -22.38
N TRP A 184 25.74 3.41 -22.48
CA TRP A 184 27.19 3.22 -22.35
C TRP A 184 27.60 2.81 -20.93
N LEU A 185 26.92 3.32 -19.91
CA LEU A 185 27.18 2.93 -18.53
C LEU A 185 26.73 1.49 -18.27
N ASP A 186 25.54 1.12 -18.75
CA ASP A 186 25.02 -0.24 -18.64
C ASP A 186 25.92 -1.24 -19.41
N LEU A 187 26.40 -0.85 -20.60
CA LEU A 187 27.30 -1.66 -21.42
C LEU A 187 28.62 -1.92 -20.70
N ILE A 188 29.28 -0.88 -20.18
CA ILE A 188 30.57 -1.03 -19.49
C ILE A 188 30.42 -1.90 -18.23
N ALA A 189 29.30 -1.80 -17.52
CA ALA A 189 29.03 -2.61 -16.34
C ALA A 189 28.80 -4.10 -16.67
N ALA A 190 28.17 -4.37 -17.83
CA ALA A 190 27.87 -5.71 -18.32
C ALA A 190 29.09 -6.45 -18.89
N LEU A 191 30.19 -5.74 -19.20
CA LEU A 191 31.39 -6.36 -19.75
C LEU A 191 32.07 -7.26 -18.72
N PRO A 192 32.45 -8.50 -19.05
CA PRO A 192 33.20 -9.39 -18.17
C PRO A 192 34.72 -9.08 -18.23
N LEU A 193 35.13 -7.84 -17.94
CA LEU A 193 36.53 -7.40 -18.08
C LEU A 193 37.55 -8.25 -17.28
N PRO A 194 37.30 -8.63 -16.01
CA PRO A 194 38.19 -9.50 -15.25
C PRO A 194 38.34 -10.88 -15.89
N GLN A 195 37.25 -11.49 -16.36
CA GLN A 195 37.27 -12.82 -16.97
C GLN A 195 38.03 -12.81 -18.31
N MET A 196 37.83 -11.77 -19.13
CA MET A 196 38.57 -11.60 -20.38
C MET A 196 40.06 -11.44 -20.12
N LEU A 197 40.46 -10.67 -19.11
CA LEU A 197 41.87 -10.51 -18.76
C LEU A 197 42.48 -11.83 -18.25
N ILE A 198 41.78 -12.52 -17.33
CA ILE A 198 42.23 -13.79 -16.73
C ILE A 198 42.43 -14.88 -17.79
N TRP A 199 41.46 -15.07 -18.69
CA TRP A 199 41.48 -16.21 -19.61
C TRP A 199 42.09 -15.92 -20.98
N ALA A 200 42.05 -14.67 -21.45
CA ALA A 200 42.54 -14.33 -22.79
C ALA A 200 43.89 -13.60 -22.81
N ALA A 201 44.27 -12.89 -21.74
CA ALA A 201 45.49 -12.08 -21.72
C ALA A 201 46.59 -12.66 -20.81
N ILE A 202 46.27 -13.09 -19.59
CA ILE A 202 47.25 -13.63 -18.65
C ILE A 202 47.99 -14.87 -19.20
N PRO A 203 47.33 -15.86 -19.84
CA PRO A 203 48.01 -17.04 -20.35
C PRO A 203 48.98 -16.71 -21.50
N SER A 204 48.68 -15.70 -22.33
CA SER A 204 49.54 -15.27 -23.43
C SER A 204 50.74 -14.42 -22.99
N ILE A 205 50.69 -13.85 -21.78
CA ILE A 205 51.77 -13.04 -21.19
C ILE A 205 52.63 -13.88 -20.24
N ARG A 206 52.19 -15.09 -19.88
CA ARG A 206 52.89 -16.01 -18.96
C ARG A 206 54.30 -16.41 -19.45
N ASP A 207 54.58 -16.22 -20.73
CA ASP A 207 55.87 -16.50 -21.37
C ASP A 207 56.83 -15.28 -21.42
N SER A 208 56.41 -14.08 -21.02
CA SER A 208 57.25 -12.87 -21.04
C SER A 208 57.04 -11.99 -19.80
N GLU A 209 58.03 -11.98 -18.89
CA GLU A 209 58.25 -11.04 -17.79
C GLU A 209 57.00 -10.47 -17.07
N MET A 210 56.66 -11.11 -15.94
CA MET A 210 55.53 -10.82 -15.06
C MET A 210 55.77 -9.60 -14.14
N THR A 211 55.03 -8.50 -14.33
CA THR A 211 54.69 -7.54 -13.24
C THR A 211 53.46 -6.63 -13.50
N PRO A 212 53.04 -6.25 -14.75
CA PRO A 212 51.92 -5.31 -14.92
C PRO A 212 50.50 -5.91 -14.83
N SER A 213 50.32 -7.22 -14.96
CA SER A 213 48.99 -7.83 -15.16
C SER A 213 48.12 -7.89 -13.88
N SER A 214 48.72 -8.07 -12.70
CA SER A 214 48.00 -8.21 -11.43
C SER A 214 47.43 -6.88 -10.92
N ILE A 215 48.16 -5.77 -11.12
CA ILE A 215 47.71 -4.41 -10.77
C ILE A 215 46.53 -4.00 -11.67
N VAL A 216 46.62 -4.27 -12.97
CA VAL A 216 45.55 -3.99 -13.93
C VAL A 216 44.29 -4.78 -13.59
N LEU A 217 44.41 -6.06 -13.24
CA LEU A 217 43.27 -6.88 -12.82
C LEU A 217 42.56 -6.31 -11.59
N ARG A 218 43.32 -5.92 -10.56
CA ARG A 218 42.77 -5.31 -9.33
C ARG A 218 42.05 -3.99 -9.63
N PHE A 219 42.63 -3.15 -10.47
CA PHE A 219 42.03 -1.90 -10.90
C PHE A 219 40.71 -2.13 -11.65
N LEU A 220 40.67 -3.10 -12.58
CA LEU A 220 39.46 -3.44 -13.31
C LEU A 220 38.35 -3.94 -12.39
N ILE A 221 38.67 -4.81 -11.43
CA ILE A 221 37.70 -5.31 -10.43
C ILE A 221 37.13 -4.14 -9.62
N PHE A 222 38.00 -3.25 -9.11
CA PHE A 222 37.56 -2.09 -8.34
C PHE A 222 36.71 -1.11 -9.16
N PHE A 223 37.13 -0.82 -10.40
CA PHE A 223 36.40 0.06 -11.31
C PHE A 223 35.00 -0.49 -11.62
N GLN A 224 34.91 -1.79 -11.92
CA GLN A 224 33.62 -2.44 -12.17
C GLN A 224 32.72 -2.47 -10.94
N TYR A 225 33.29 -2.72 -9.77
CA TYR A 225 32.56 -2.68 -8.50
C TYR A 225 31.90 -1.31 -8.30
N LEU A 226 32.65 -0.21 -8.47
CA LEU A 226 32.11 1.14 -8.35
C LEU A 226 31.02 1.45 -9.38
N LEU A 227 31.21 1.00 -10.63
CA LEU A 227 30.20 1.19 -11.67
C LEU A 227 28.90 0.44 -11.36
N ARG A 228 29.00 -0.81 -10.89
CA ARG A 228 27.82 -1.61 -10.50
C ARG A 228 27.12 -1.03 -9.28
N LEU A 229 27.89 -0.51 -8.31
CA LEU A 229 27.34 0.22 -7.17
C LEU A 229 26.59 1.48 -7.62
N TYR A 230 27.16 2.23 -8.57
CA TYR A 230 26.50 3.39 -9.16
C TYR A 230 25.14 3.04 -9.81
N LEU A 231 25.04 1.89 -10.51
CA LEU A 231 23.81 1.45 -11.16
C LEU A 231 22.68 1.07 -10.18
N ILE A 232 22.99 0.77 -8.92
CA ILE A 232 21.96 0.49 -7.90
C ILE A 232 21.16 1.75 -7.56
N PHE A 233 21.75 2.95 -7.59
CA PHE A 233 21.05 4.20 -7.26
C PHE A 233 19.86 4.50 -8.19
N PRO A 234 20.00 4.56 -9.53
CA PRO A 234 18.87 4.82 -10.41
C PRO A 234 17.83 3.68 -10.38
N LEU A 235 18.25 2.43 -10.17
CA LEU A 235 17.35 1.29 -10.01
C LEU A 235 16.50 1.42 -8.74
N SER A 236 17.14 1.71 -7.61
CA SER A 236 16.48 1.90 -6.31
C SER A 236 15.53 3.10 -6.36
N TYR A 237 15.94 4.19 -7.00
CA TYR A 237 15.09 5.36 -7.22
C TYR A 237 13.83 5.02 -8.01
N GLN A 238 13.93 4.21 -9.07
CA GLN A 238 12.78 3.76 -9.85
C GLN A 238 11.81 2.93 -9.00
N ILE A 239 12.33 2.00 -8.19
CA ILE A 239 11.51 1.15 -7.30
C ILE A 239 10.80 1.98 -6.22
N VAL A 240 11.51 2.92 -5.59
CA VAL A 240 10.93 3.83 -4.57
C VAL A 240 9.85 4.71 -5.20
N LYS A 241 10.08 5.20 -6.42
CA LYS A 241 9.10 6.04 -7.11
C LYS A 241 7.80 5.29 -7.44
N THR A 242 7.87 4.00 -7.77
CA THR A 242 6.68 3.21 -8.11
C THR A 242 5.96 2.67 -6.87
N ASN A 243 6.71 2.21 -5.87
CA ASN A 243 6.15 1.49 -4.71
C ASN A 243 6.10 2.32 -3.43
N GLY A 244 6.62 3.56 -3.43
CA GLY A 244 6.82 4.40 -2.24
C GLY A 244 7.99 3.96 -1.34
N LEU A 245 8.32 2.67 -1.34
CA LEU A 245 9.39 2.04 -0.55
C LEU A 245 10.20 1.09 -1.44
N VAL A 246 11.49 0.91 -1.12
CA VAL A 246 12.35 -0.08 -1.81
C VAL A 246 11.82 -1.51 -1.61
N MET A 247 11.31 -1.78 -0.40
CA MET A 247 10.76 -3.08 0.01
C MET A 247 9.32 -2.92 0.48
N GLU A 248 8.47 -3.91 0.18
CA GLU A 248 7.02 -3.86 0.49
C GLU A 248 6.72 -3.97 1.98
N THR A 249 7.60 -4.63 2.75
CA THR A 249 7.46 -4.79 4.20
C THR A 249 8.59 -4.09 4.94
N ALA A 250 8.28 -3.52 6.11
CA ALA A 250 9.28 -2.87 6.95
C ALA A 250 10.40 -3.84 7.38
N TRP A 251 10.06 -5.11 7.64
CA TRP A 251 11.06 -6.14 7.96
C TRP A 251 12.00 -6.44 6.79
N ALA A 252 11.48 -6.51 5.56
CA ALA A 252 12.34 -6.66 4.38
C ALA A 252 13.25 -5.44 4.18
N GLY A 253 12.75 -4.23 4.47
CA GLY A 253 13.55 -3.00 4.47
C GLY A 253 14.69 -3.02 5.49
N ALA A 254 14.43 -3.54 6.70
CA ALA A 254 15.45 -3.75 7.73
C ALA A 254 16.52 -4.75 7.26
N VAL A 255 16.11 -5.95 6.82
CA VAL A 255 17.04 -6.97 6.32
C VAL A 255 17.91 -6.45 5.17
N TYR A 256 17.33 -5.66 4.25
CA TYR A 256 18.07 -5.03 3.16
C TYR A 256 19.18 -4.08 3.67
N ASN A 257 18.87 -3.20 4.64
CA ASN A 257 19.88 -2.31 5.20
C ASN A 257 20.98 -3.06 5.96
N LEU A 258 20.61 -4.12 6.70
CA LEU A 258 21.60 -4.98 7.36
C LEU A 258 22.50 -5.69 6.34
N MET A 259 21.93 -6.17 5.24
CA MET A 259 22.70 -6.81 4.16
C MET A 259 23.70 -5.84 3.52
N LEU A 260 23.32 -4.59 3.27
CA LEU A 260 24.23 -3.55 2.77
C LEU A 260 25.38 -3.27 3.75
N TYR A 261 25.08 -3.24 5.05
CA TYR A 261 26.08 -3.06 6.09
C TYR A 261 27.07 -4.24 6.16
N MET A 262 26.56 -5.47 6.10
CA MET A 262 27.38 -6.69 6.02
C MET A 262 28.23 -6.73 4.74
N LEU A 263 27.69 -6.25 3.61
CA LEU A 263 28.42 -6.13 2.36
C LEU A 263 29.59 -5.14 2.46
N ALA A 264 29.39 -3.99 3.12
CA ALA A 264 30.46 -3.03 3.36
C ALA A 264 31.57 -3.63 4.25
N SER A 265 31.20 -4.39 5.28
CA SER A 265 32.13 -5.15 6.12
C SER A 265 32.92 -6.19 5.30
N HIS A 266 32.26 -6.94 4.43
CA HIS A 266 32.88 -7.91 3.52
C HIS A 266 33.91 -7.26 2.59
N VAL A 267 33.56 -6.15 1.95
CA VAL A 267 34.46 -5.37 1.09
C VAL A 267 35.67 -4.88 1.89
N LEU A 268 35.43 -4.35 3.09
CA LEU A 268 36.49 -3.85 3.96
C LEU A 268 37.47 -4.96 4.38
N GLY A 269 36.95 -6.11 4.81
CA GLY A 269 37.75 -7.29 5.16
C GLY A 269 38.55 -7.84 3.98
N SER A 270 37.96 -7.84 2.79
CA SER A 270 38.62 -8.26 1.55
C SER A 270 39.77 -7.31 1.17
N CYS A 271 39.56 -5.99 1.29
CA CYS A 271 40.61 -4.99 1.09
C CYS A 271 41.74 -5.15 2.10
N TRP A 272 41.42 -5.37 3.38
CA TRP A 272 42.43 -5.61 4.42
C TRP A 272 43.26 -6.87 4.15
N TYR A 273 42.65 -7.96 3.67
CA TYR A 273 43.38 -9.16 3.25
C TYR A 273 44.37 -8.87 2.11
N LEU A 274 43.92 -8.17 1.07
CA LEU A 274 44.77 -7.83 -0.07
C LEU A 274 45.94 -6.94 0.35
N LEU A 275 45.67 -5.93 1.18
CA LEU A 275 46.67 -5.01 1.69
C LEU A 275 47.65 -5.71 2.65
N SER A 276 47.20 -6.69 3.44
CA SER A 276 48.11 -7.46 4.31
C SER A 276 49.08 -8.31 3.50
N LEU A 277 48.62 -8.95 2.42
CA LEU A 277 49.49 -9.65 1.48
C LEU A 277 50.48 -8.71 0.78
N GLN A 278 50.02 -7.54 0.31
CA GLN A 278 50.91 -6.55 -0.30
C GLN A 278 51.99 -6.07 0.68
N ARG A 279 51.64 -5.85 1.96
CA ARG A 279 52.60 -5.46 2.99
C ARG A 279 53.57 -6.58 3.33
N GLN A 280 53.12 -7.83 3.28
CA GLN A 280 54.00 -9.01 3.40
C GLN A 280 55.00 -9.08 2.24
N GLU A 281 54.54 -8.87 1.00
CA GLU A 281 55.38 -8.81 -0.20
C GLU A 281 56.39 -7.65 -0.17
N GLU A 282 55.97 -6.45 0.29
CA GLU A 282 56.87 -5.30 0.50
C GLU A 282 58.01 -5.63 1.48
N CYS A 283 57.71 -6.36 2.56
CA CYS A 283 58.75 -6.80 3.49
C CYS A 283 59.75 -7.74 2.80
N TRP A 284 59.25 -8.71 2.04
CA TRP A 284 60.10 -9.64 1.30
C TRP A 284 60.99 -8.94 0.28
N LYS A 285 60.44 -8.00 -0.49
CA LYS A 285 61.20 -7.15 -1.42
C LYS A 285 62.24 -6.30 -0.71
N LYS A 286 61.92 -5.79 0.48
CA LYS A 286 62.89 -5.05 1.31
C LYS A 286 64.08 -5.93 1.72
N VAL A 287 63.84 -7.16 2.19
CA VAL A 287 64.91 -8.13 2.51
C VAL A 287 65.76 -8.43 1.27
N CYS A 288 65.10 -8.67 0.13
CA CYS A 288 65.74 -8.92 -1.16
C CYS A 288 66.66 -7.76 -1.60
N SER A 289 66.19 -6.51 -1.48
CA SER A 289 66.96 -5.31 -1.86
C SER A 289 68.23 -5.09 -1.03
N LEU A 290 68.28 -5.63 0.20
CA LEU A 290 69.44 -5.53 1.07
C LEU A 290 70.54 -6.55 0.71
N GLN A 291 70.20 -7.61 -0.03
CA GLN A 291 71.12 -8.65 -0.51
C GLN A 291 71.40 -8.44 -2.01
N GLN A 292 72.17 -7.40 -2.33
CA GLN A 292 72.36 -6.82 -3.67
C GLN A 292 72.83 -7.77 -4.80
N GLU A 293 73.42 -8.93 -4.51
CA GLU A 293 74.03 -9.78 -5.56
C GLU A 293 73.34 -11.14 -5.82
N GLY A 294 72.19 -11.43 -5.21
CA GLY A 294 71.59 -12.78 -5.32
C GLY A 294 70.06 -12.90 -5.34
N CYS A 295 69.32 -11.79 -5.27
CA CYS A 295 67.86 -11.84 -5.18
C CYS A 295 67.18 -11.16 -6.37
N GLN A 296 66.18 -11.84 -6.95
CA GLN A 296 65.41 -11.37 -8.11
C GLN A 296 63.92 -11.29 -7.75
N ASP A 297 63.21 -10.31 -8.30
CA ASP A 297 61.78 -10.05 -7.96
C ASP A 297 60.86 -11.24 -8.25
N TRP A 298 61.21 -12.10 -9.21
CA TRP A 298 60.41 -13.28 -9.55
C TRP A 298 60.57 -14.45 -8.57
N PHE A 299 61.50 -14.38 -7.62
CA PHE A 299 61.65 -15.41 -6.57
C PHE A 299 60.43 -15.51 -5.65
N PHE A 300 59.59 -14.47 -5.62
CA PHE A 300 58.36 -14.46 -4.82
C PHE A 300 57.19 -15.19 -5.48
N TYR A 301 57.33 -15.75 -6.69
CA TYR A 301 56.30 -16.58 -7.30
C TYR A 301 56.54 -18.06 -7.01
N CYS A 302 55.50 -18.78 -6.58
CA CYS A 302 55.67 -20.17 -6.15
C CYS A 302 56.10 -21.15 -7.26
N HIS A 303 55.91 -20.82 -8.55
CA HIS A 303 56.45 -21.65 -9.63
C HIS A 303 57.99 -21.65 -9.70
N MET A 304 58.65 -20.65 -9.12
CA MET A 304 60.11 -20.55 -9.04
C MET A 304 60.70 -21.25 -7.81
N VAL A 305 59.86 -21.91 -6.99
CA VAL A 305 60.30 -22.59 -5.76
C VAL A 305 61.37 -23.65 -6.02
N ASN A 306 61.24 -24.39 -7.13
CA ASN A 306 62.14 -25.47 -7.53
C ASN A 306 63.42 -24.97 -8.21
N ASP A 307 63.57 -23.66 -8.46
CA ASP A 307 64.80 -23.12 -9.01
C ASP A 307 65.93 -23.18 -7.98
N THR A 308 67.07 -23.73 -8.40
CA THR A 308 68.29 -23.85 -7.62
C THR A 308 68.79 -22.50 -7.07
N SER A 309 68.65 -21.42 -7.85
CA SER A 309 69.10 -20.08 -7.47
C SER A 309 68.25 -19.52 -6.30
N ARG A 310 66.93 -19.62 -6.44
CA ARG A 310 65.95 -19.22 -5.41
C ARG A 310 66.08 -20.07 -4.16
N ALA A 311 66.25 -21.39 -4.29
CA ALA A 311 66.36 -22.30 -3.13
C ALA A 311 67.63 -22.02 -2.30
N ALA A 312 68.74 -21.69 -2.97
CA ALA A 312 69.98 -21.26 -2.31
C ALA A 312 69.78 -19.91 -1.61
N TRP A 313 69.15 -18.93 -2.29
CA TRP A 313 68.82 -17.64 -1.69
C TRP A 313 67.89 -17.78 -0.48
N PHE A 314 66.81 -18.54 -0.57
CA PHE A 314 65.84 -18.69 0.53
C PHE A 314 66.50 -19.25 1.79
N LYS A 315 67.38 -20.26 1.66
CA LYS A 315 68.15 -20.82 2.79
C LYS A 315 69.18 -19.85 3.37
N ALA A 316 69.81 -19.05 2.52
CA ALA A 316 70.76 -18.01 2.94
C ALA A 316 70.05 -16.78 3.54
N SER A 317 68.81 -16.53 3.12
CA SER A 317 68.00 -15.42 3.58
C SER A 317 67.32 -15.78 4.90
N ASN A 318 67.44 -14.91 5.92
CA ASN A 318 66.65 -15.03 7.14
C ASN A 318 65.23 -14.46 6.96
N ILE A 319 64.63 -14.61 5.77
CA ILE A 319 63.40 -13.90 5.37
C ILE A 319 62.20 -14.22 6.26
N SER A 320 61.97 -15.50 6.58
CA SER A 320 60.84 -15.92 7.42
C SER A 320 60.94 -15.36 8.84
N ARG A 321 62.16 -15.14 9.35
CA ARG A 321 62.39 -14.52 10.66
C ARG A 321 62.30 -13.00 10.61
N MET A 322 62.83 -12.38 9.55
CA MET A 322 62.85 -10.91 9.37
C MET A 322 61.49 -10.33 8.98
N CYS A 323 60.65 -11.09 8.29
CA CYS A 323 59.27 -10.72 7.95
C CYS A 323 58.23 -11.44 8.80
N GLY A 324 58.64 -11.98 9.95
CA GLY A 324 57.73 -12.59 10.92
C GLY A 324 56.98 -11.54 11.75
N ALA A 325 55.85 -11.95 12.33
CA ALA A 325 54.96 -11.06 13.08
C ALA A 325 55.61 -10.40 14.33
N ASN A 326 56.65 -11.02 14.89
CA ASN A 326 57.36 -10.55 16.08
C ASN A 326 58.72 -9.89 15.77
N SER A 327 58.99 -9.61 14.49
CA SER A 327 60.24 -8.96 14.09
C SER A 327 60.16 -7.44 14.25
N ASP A 328 61.26 -6.82 14.69
CA ASP A 328 61.39 -5.35 14.73
C ASP A 328 61.82 -4.76 13.38
N PHE A 329 62.18 -5.62 12.41
CA PHE A 329 62.70 -5.25 11.11
C PHE A 329 61.65 -4.54 10.22
N PHE A 330 60.39 -4.98 10.29
CA PHE A 330 59.30 -4.42 9.49
C PHE A 330 58.03 -4.23 10.34
N GLN A 331 57.53 -3.00 10.37
CA GLN A 331 56.36 -2.64 11.17
C GLN A 331 55.08 -2.87 10.34
N PHE A 332 54.37 -3.96 10.65
CA PHE A 332 53.12 -4.33 9.96
C PHE A 332 51.86 -3.60 10.46
N GLY A 333 51.89 -3.03 11.67
CA GLY A 333 50.75 -2.30 12.24
C GLY A 333 49.44 -3.08 12.21
N ILE A 334 48.38 -2.53 11.60
CA ILE A 334 47.04 -3.16 11.48
C ILE A 334 47.04 -4.48 10.70
N TYR A 335 48.10 -4.76 9.93
CA TYR A 335 48.25 -6.00 9.17
C TYR A 335 48.99 -7.09 9.95
N ARG A 336 49.52 -6.77 11.15
CA ARG A 336 50.25 -7.71 12.00
C ARG A 336 49.43 -8.96 12.31
N ASP A 337 48.13 -8.79 12.56
CA ASP A 337 47.21 -9.88 12.87
C ASP A 337 47.12 -10.93 11.75
N ALA A 338 47.30 -10.51 10.48
CA ALA A 338 47.30 -11.44 9.36
C ALA A 338 48.47 -12.44 9.42
N LEU A 339 49.61 -12.00 9.97
CA LEU A 339 50.81 -12.82 10.13
C LEU A 339 50.80 -13.63 11.42
N THR A 340 50.33 -13.06 12.54
CA THR A 340 50.26 -13.78 13.83
C THR A 340 49.33 -14.97 13.77
N PHE A 341 48.18 -14.82 13.11
CA PHE A 341 47.18 -15.88 12.97
C PHE A 341 47.31 -16.69 11.67
N GLY A 342 48.32 -16.41 10.84
CA GLY A 342 48.56 -17.12 9.59
C GLY A 342 47.43 -17.01 8.57
N VAL A 343 46.68 -15.90 8.57
CA VAL A 343 45.49 -15.69 7.75
C VAL A 343 45.85 -15.78 6.25
N THR A 344 47.00 -15.24 5.85
CA THR A 344 47.45 -15.18 4.46
C THR A 344 47.76 -16.56 3.84
N ALA A 345 48.10 -17.56 4.67
CA ALA A 345 48.41 -18.94 4.29
C ALA A 345 47.26 -19.93 4.55
N SER A 346 46.22 -19.52 5.28
CA SER A 346 45.12 -20.40 5.66
C SER A 346 44.17 -20.74 4.50
N SER A 347 43.38 -21.81 4.68
CA SER A 347 42.34 -22.21 3.72
C SER A 347 41.28 -21.13 3.51
N PHE A 348 40.61 -21.15 2.36
CA PHE A 348 39.67 -20.10 1.93
C PHE A 348 38.62 -19.72 2.98
N PHE A 349 37.93 -20.71 3.58
CA PHE A 349 36.89 -20.42 4.55
C PHE A 349 37.44 -19.79 5.83
N ASN A 350 38.59 -20.27 6.32
CA ASN A 350 39.21 -19.73 7.54
C ASN A 350 39.61 -18.26 7.35
N LYS A 351 40.30 -17.93 6.24
CA LYS A 351 40.64 -16.53 5.94
C LYS A 351 39.40 -15.68 5.66
N TYR A 352 38.40 -16.18 4.95
CA TYR A 352 37.19 -15.43 4.63
C TYR A 352 36.43 -15.02 5.90
N TYR A 353 36.11 -15.97 6.79
CA TYR A 353 35.37 -15.66 8.01
C TYR A 353 36.16 -14.75 8.96
N TYR A 354 37.48 -14.94 9.05
CA TYR A 354 38.33 -14.05 9.84
C TYR A 354 38.30 -12.62 9.30
N CYS A 355 38.46 -12.44 7.99
CA CYS A 355 38.44 -11.11 7.37
C CYS A 355 37.05 -10.45 7.46
N LEU A 356 35.97 -11.22 7.31
CA LEU A 356 34.60 -10.72 7.50
C LEU A 356 34.40 -10.22 8.94
N TRP A 357 34.83 -11.01 9.93
CA TRP A 357 34.80 -10.61 11.34
C TRP A 357 35.64 -9.36 11.59
N TRP A 358 36.86 -9.30 11.06
CA TRP A 358 37.75 -8.15 11.17
C TRP A 358 37.10 -6.88 10.58
N GLY A 359 36.48 -6.99 9.40
CA GLY A 359 35.75 -5.90 8.76
C GLY A 359 34.56 -5.44 9.59
N LEU A 360 33.75 -6.38 10.10
CA LEU A 360 32.56 -6.08 10.90
C LEU A 360 32.92 -5.36 12.19
N ARG A 361 33.93 -5.87 12.91
CA ARG A 361 34.43 -5.32 14.17
C ARG A 361 34.91 -3.87 14.04
N ASN A 362 35.59 -3.54 12.94
CA ASN A 362 36.13 -2.20 12.73
C ASN A 362 35.08 -1.24 12.16
N LEU A 363 34.11 -1.75 11.38
CA LEU A 363 33.01 -0.94 10.85
C LEU A 363 31.94 -0.62 11.90
N SER A 364 31.78 -1.44 12.93
CA SER A 364 30.82 -1.19 14.00
C SER A 364 31.23 -0.05 14.93
N SER A 365 32.49 0.38 14.89
CA SER A 365 33.15 1.27 15.87
C SER A 365 33.15 0.72 17.32
N LEU A 366 32.15 -0.07 17.69
CA LEU A 366 32.07 -0.92 18.87
C LEU A 366 33.07 -2.08 18.71
N GLY A 367 34.20 -1.98 19.42
CA GLY A 367 35.26 -2.99 19.40
C GLY A 367 36.43 -2.68 18.46
N GLN A 368 36.47 -1.50 17.84
CA GLN A 368 37.59 -1.05 17.01
C GLN A 368 38.88 -0.94 17.82
N ASN A 369 39.96 -1.53 17.32
CA ASN A 369 41.28 -1.55 17.97
C ASN A 369 42.41 -1.42 16.94
N LEU A 370 42.29 -0.45 16.03
CA LEU A 370 43.29 -0.22 14.99
C LEU A 370 44.58 0.35 15.60
N PHE A 371 45.65 -0.44 15.58
CA PHE A 371 46.99 0.00 15.96
C PHE A 371 47.84 0.24 14.72
N THR A 372 48.02 1.50 14.34
CA THR A 372 48.70 1.86 13.10
C THR A 372 50.22 1.98 13.28
N SER A 373 50.99 1.58 12.27
CA SER A 373 52.40 2.00 12.13
C SER A 373 52.52 3.45 11.63
N THR A 374 53.74 3.97 11.46
CA THR A 374 53.99 5.29 10.86
C THR A 374 53.81 5.33 9.34
N TYR A 375 53.40 4.22 8.72
CA TYR A 375 53.18 4.14 7.28
C TYR A 375 51.93 4.94 6.85
N ILE A 376 52.14 5.91 5.95
CA ILE A 376 51.12 6.85 5.50
C ILE A 376 49.89 6.15 4.90
N GLY A 377 50.08 5.09 4.10
CA GLY A 377 48.97 4.37 3.46
C GLY A 377 48.06 3.66 4.46
N GLU A 378 48.64 3.12 5.53
CA GLU A 378 47.92 2.47 6.62
C GLU A 378 47.14 3.47 7.48
N ILE A 379 47.75 4.61 7.82
CA ILE A 379 47.09 5.68 8.56
C ILE A 379 45.88 6.18 7.77
N ASN A 380 46.03 6.44 6.46
CA ASN A 380 44.91 6.86 5.62
C ASN A 380 43.80 5.80 5.55
N PHE A 381 44.15 4.52 5.42
CA PHE A 381 43.17 3.43 5.42
C PHE A 381 42.41 3.35 6.76
N ALA A 382 43.10 3.47 7.89
CA ALA A 382 42.48 3.48 9.22
C ALA A 382 41.55 4.69 9.43
N VAL A 383 41.94 5.88 8.96
CA VAL A 383 41.09 7.09 8.99
C VAL A 383 39.82 6.89 8.15
N ILE A 384 39.94 6.32 6.95
CA ILE A 384 38.78 5.99 6.10
C ILE A 384 37.84 5.02 6.80
N ILE A 385 38.37 3.97 7.45
CA ILE A 385 37.57 3.00 8.21
C ILE A 385 36.80 3.68 9.34
N ALA A 386 37.46 4.53 10.12
CA ALA A 386 36.83 5.22 11.23
C ALA A 386 35.67 6.13 10.78
N ILE A 387 35.87 6.91 9.71
CA ILE A 387 34.84 7.79 9.17
C ILE A 387 33.68 6.99 8.55
N LEU A 388 34.01 5.99 7.72
CA LEU A 388 33.02 5.15 7.04
C LEU A 388 32.19 4.34 8.05
N GLY A 389 32.84 3.76 9.06
CA GLY A 389 32.18 2.99 10.12
C GLY A 389 31.17 3.83 10.90
N LEU A 390 31.56 5.03 11.32
CA LEU A 390 30.66 5.94 12.03
C LEU A 390 29.42 6.29 11.19
N VAL A 391 29.60 6.66 9.92
CA VAL A 391 28.50 7.04 9.02
C VAL A 391 27.58 5.84 8.74
N LEU A 392 28.15 4.69 8.36
CA LEU A 392 27.35 3.51 8.01
C LEU A 392 26.61 2.94 9.21
N PHE A 393 27.21 2.95 10.40
CA PHE A 393 26.55 2.50 11.62
C PHE A 393 25.41 3.44 12.04
N ALA A 394 25.60 4.76 11.94
CA ALA A 394 24.55 5.74 12.19
C ALA A 394 23.38 5.59 11.19
N LEU A 395 23.67 5.38 9.91
CA LEU A 395 22.65 5.14 8.87
C LEU A 395 21.89 3.83 9.13
N LEU A 396 22.57 2.77 9.56
CA LEU A 396 21.93 1.51 9.92
C LEU A 396 20.92 1.72 11.06
N ILE A 397 21.34 2.36 12.15
CA ILE A 397 20.46 2.62 13.30
C ILE A 397 19.29 3.52 12.89
N GLY A 398 19.55 4.63 12.19
CA GLY A 398 18.53 5.58 11.77
C GLY A 398 17.48 4.94 10.85
N ASN A 399 17.91 4.18 9.84
CA ASN A 399 17.00 3.50 8.93
C ASN A 399 16.20 2.41 9.65
N MET A 400 16.83 1.62 10.51
CA MET A 400 16.15 0.59 11.30
C MET A 400 15.07 1.18 12.20
N GLN A 401 15.37 2.31 12.86
CA GLN A 401 14.40 3.03 13.69
C GLN A 401 13.20 3.49 12.86
N MET A 402 13.42 4.10 11.69
CA MET A 402 12.35 4.55 10.81
C MET A 402 11.42 3.40 10.38
N TYR A 403 11.99 2.25 10.00
CA TYR A 403 11.17 1.09 9.60
C TYR A 403 10.37 0.52 10.76
N LEU A 404 10.98 0.34 11.93
CA LEU A 404 10.27 -0.16 13.12
C LEU A 404 9.15 0.80 13.52
N GLN A 405 9.41 2.11 13.55
CA GLN A 405 8.41 3.12 13.88
C GLN A 405 7.24 3.12 12.89
N SER A 406 7.49 2.98 11.58
CA SER A 406 6.44 2.99 10.56
C SER A 406 5.36 1.90 10.79
N THR A 407 5.75 0.74 11.32
CA THR A 407 4.81 -0.35 11.63
C THR A 407 4.03 -0.11 12.91
N THR A 408 4.62 0.60 13.87
CA THR A 408 4.02 0.85 15.18
C THR A 408 3.15 2.09 15.23
N VAL A 409 3.23 3.00 14.24
CA VAL A 409 2.46 4.27 14.24
C VAL A 409 0.98 4.06 14.56
N ARG A 410 0.30 3.15 13.84
CA ARG A 410 -1.14 2.92 14.05
C ARG A 410 -1.47 2.29 15.41
N LEU A 411 -0.59 1.41 15.89
CA LEU A 411 -0.74 0.79 17.21
C LEU A 411 -0.54 1.82 18.32
N GLU A 412 0.42 2.73 18.14
CA GLU A 412 0.74 3.77 19.09
C GLU A 412 -0.34 4.87 19.09
N GLU A 413 -0.86 5.26 17.92
CA GLU A 413 -2.03 6.14 17.80
C GLU A 413 -3.23 5.59 18.58
N TRP A 414 -3.52 4.29 18.44
CA TRP A 414 -4.56 3.62 19.22
C TRP A 414 -4.26 3.62 20.72
N ARG A 415 -3.03 3.29 21.11
CA ARG A 415 -2.62 3.22 22.53
C ARG A 415 -2.72 4.59 23.19
N ILE A 416 -2.25 5.64 22.54
CA ILE A 416 -2.31 7.02 23.04
C ILE A 416 -3.78 7.43 23.21
N ARG A 417 -4.59 7.30 22.15
CA ARG A 417 -6.02 7.65 22.20
C ARG A 417 -6.76 6.91 23.32
N ARG A 418 -6.50 5.61 23.49
CA ARG A 418 -7.10 4.81 24.56
C ARG A 418 -6.70 5.32 25.95
N THR A 419 -5.42 5.65 26.13
CA THR A 419 -4.89 6.14 27.41
C THR A 419 -5.49 7.50 27.76
N ASP A 420 -5.53 8.43 26.80
CA ASP A 420 -6.14 9.75 26.96
C ASP A 420 -7.63 9.65 27.31
N THR A 421 -8.35 8.73 26.66
CA THR A 421 -9.78 8.53 26.94
C THR A 421 -10.00 7.96 28.33
N GLU A 422 -9.22 6.96 28.75
CA GLU A 422 -9.32 6.40 30.11
C GLU A 422 -8.99 7.44 31.18
N GLU A 423 -7.96 8.25 30.96
CA GLU A 423 -7.57 9.32 31.86
C GLU A 423 -8.66 10.40 31.95
N TRP A 424 -9.23 10.80 30.82
CA TRP A 424 -10.37 11.71 30.78
C TRP A 424 -11.58 11.14 31.55
N MET A 425 -11.93 9.86 31.34
CA MET A 425 -13.03 9.18 32.05
C MET A 425 -12.76 9.06 33.56
N ARG A 426 -11.50 8.89 33.96
CA ARG A 426 -11.07 8.84 35.36
C ARG A 426 -11.20 10.20 36.02
N HIS A 427 -10.69 11.26 35.37
CA HIS A 427 -10.77 12.64 35.87
C HIS A 427 -12.21 13.12 36.03
N ARG A 428 -13.12 12.69 35.14
CA ARG A 428 -14.56 12.98 35.22
C ARG A 428 -15.35 12.05 36.14
N GLN A 429 -14.69 11.07 36.77
CA GLN A 429 -15.31 10.11 37.69
C GLN A 429 -16.53 9.38 37.10
N LEU A 430 -16.47 9.00 35.81
CA LEU A 430 -17.62 8.38 35.17
C LEU A 430 -18.00 7.04 35.83
N PRO A 431 -19.31 6.70 35.91
CA PRO A 431 -19.79 5.41 36.38
C PRO A 431 -19.22 4.24 35.56
N ARG A 432 -19.16 3.05 36.15
CA ARG A 432 -18.59 1.85 35.50
C ARG A 432 -19.31 1.48 34.21
N ASP A 433 -20.63 1.60 34.19
CA ASP A 433 -21.45 1.26 33.02
C ASP A 433 -21.19 2.22 31.86
N LEU A 434 -21.09 3.52 32.15
CA LEU A 434 -20.80 4.53 31.14
C LEU A 434 -19.37 4.36 30.58
N LYS A 435 -18.39 4.05 31.44
CA LYS A 435 -17.02 3.72 31.01
C LYS A 435 -17.01 2.51 30.07
N GLN A 436 -17.78 1.48 30.38
CA GLN A 436 -17.87 0.29 29.53
C GLN A 436 -18.51 0.60 28.18
N ASN A 437 -19.52 1.47 28.16
CA ASN A 437 -20.17 1.91 26.92
C ASN A 437 -19.21 2.73 26.04
N VAL A 438 -18.46 3.67 26.63
CA VAL A 438 -17.43 4.45 25.90
C VAL A 438 -16.36 3.53 25.32
N ARG A 439 -15.83 2.58 26.10
CA ARG A 439 -14.83 1.61 25.61
C ARG A 439 -15.34 0.79 24.42
N ARG A 440 -16.59 0.32 24.49
CA ARG A 440 -17.22 -0.44 23.41
C ARG A 440 -17.37 0.41 22.16
N TYR A 441 -17.82 1.65 22.31
CA TYR A 441 -17.94 2.61 21.21
C TYR A 441 -16.59 2.91 20.55
N ASP A 442 -15.55 3.23 21.32
CA ASP A 442 -14.23 3.55 20.77
C ASP A 442 -13.57 2.34 20.10
N GLN A 443 -13.75 1.14 20.67
CA GLN A 443 -13.26 -0.09 20.06
C GLN A 443 -13.96 -0.36 18.73
N TYR A 444 -15.29 -0.24 18.68
CA TYR A 444 -16.06 -0.42 17.45
C TYR A 444 -15.64 0.59 16.38
N ARG A 445 -15.65 1.87 16.72
CA ARG A 445 -15.22 2.96 15.82
C ARG A 445 -13.81 2.73 15.29
N TRP A 446 -12.87 2.27 16.11
CA TRP A 446 -11.51 1.97 15.67
C TRP A 446 -11.44 0.77 14.72
N VAL A 447 -12.19 -0.31 14.96
CA VAL A 447 -12.20 -1.47 14.06
C VAL A 447 -12.81 -1.13 12.71
N THR A 448 -13.89 -0.33 12.70
CA THR A 448 -14.60 0.08 11.49
C THR A 448 -13.83 1.11 10.69
N THR A 449 -13.39 2.22 11.30
CA THR A 449 -12.78 3.33 10.56
C THR A 449 -11.26 3.37 10.63
N ARG A 450 -10.62 2.51 11.44
CA ARG A 450 -9.16 2.56 11.75
C ARG A 450 -8.68 3.95 12.19
N GLY A 451 -9.56 4.69 12.85
CA GLY A 451 -9.28 6.03 13.35
C GLY A 451 -9.26 7.12 12.27
N VAL A 452 -9.70 6.80 11.05
CA VAL A 452 -9.91 7.76 9.97
C VAL A 452 -11.23 8.49 10.18
N ASP A 453 -11.21 9.80 9.99
CA ASP A 453 -12.41 10.64 9.93
C ASP A 453 -12.82 10.84 8.46
N GLU A 454 -13.98 10.31 8.09
CA GLU A 454 -14.50 10.36 6.72
C GLU A 454 -14.77 11.80 6.26
N GLU A 455 -15.23 12.67 7.16
CA GLU A 455 -15.53 14.07 6.82
C GLU A 455 -14.25 14.85 6.52
N ASP A 456 -13.14 14.55 7.19
CA ASP A 456 -11.87 15.20 6.92
C ASP A 456 -11.25 14.77 5.59
N ILE A 457 -11.44 13.51 5.17
CA ILE A 457 -11.09 13.07 3.82
C ILE A 457 -11.89 13.85 2.78
N LEU A 458 -13.21 13.94 2.97
CA LEU A 458 -14.11 14.62 2.05
C LEU A 458 -13.81 16.13 1.94
N LYS A 459 -13.42 16.79 3.04
CA LYS A 459 -12.99 18.20 3.04
C LYS A 459 -11.70 18.44 2.24
N GLY A 460 -10.83 17.44 2.13
CA GLY A 460 -9.60 17.52 1.34
C GLY A 460 -9.82 17.47 -0.18
N LEU A 461 -11.02 17.10 -0.64
CA LEU A 461 -11.37 16.98 -2.05
C LEU A 461 -12.00 18.27 -2.60
N PRO A 462 -11.83 18.56 -3.91
CA PRO A 462 -12.61 19.59 -4.61
C PRO A 462 -14.11 19.36 -4.43
N MET A 463 -14.89 20.45 -4.41
CA MET A 463 -16.33 20.39 -4.11
C MET A 463 -17.10 19.45 -5.06
N ASP A 464 -16.76 19.43 -6.34
CA ASP A 464 -17.44 18.60 -7.35
C ASP A 464 -17.27 17.10 -7.04
N LEU A 465 -16.05 16.66 -6.75
CA LEU A 465 -15.77 15.26 -6.39
C LEU A 465 -16.43 14.86 -5.07
N ARG A 466 -16.40 15.77 -4.08
CA ARG A 466 -17.08 15.55 -2.80
C ARG A 466 -18.58 15.32 -3.01
N ARG A 467 -19.22 16.12 -3.87
CA ARG A 467 -20.65 15.99 -4.21
C ARG A 467 -20.93 14.66 -4.89
N ASP A 468 -20.14 14.29 -5.89
CA ASP A 468 -20.33 13.04 -6.64
C ASP A 468 -20.20 11.81 -5.73
N ILE A 469 -19.22 11.81 -4.82
CA ILE A 469 -19.04 10.73 -3.83
C ILE A 469 -20.23 10.68 -2.85
N LYS A 470 -20.62 11.82 -2.27
CA LYS A 470 -21.77 11.85 -1.34
C LYS A 470 -23.07 11.42 -2.04
N ARG A 471 -23.30 11.83 -3.29
CA ARG A 471 -24.43 11.37 -4.10
C ARG A 471 -24.37 9.86 -4.29
N HIS A 472 -23.21 9.30 -4.66
CA HIS A 472 -23.07 7.86 -4.86
C HIS A 472 -23.36 7.04 -3.60
N LEU A 473 -22.94 7.52 -2.43
CA LEU A 473 -23.14 6.81 -1.16
C LEU A 473 -24.58 6.90 -0.64
N CYS A 474 -25.25 8.05 -0.83
CA CYS A 474 -26.49 8.34 -0.14
C CYS A 474 -27.76 8.29 -1.01
N LEU A 475 -27.65 8.42 -2.34
CA LEU A 475 -28.83 8.64 -3.20
C LEU A 475 -29.87 7.52 -3.10
N ASP A 476 -29.44 6.26 -3.07
CA ASP A 476 -30.33 5.11 -2.99
C ASP A 476 -31.08 5.08 -1.65
N LEU A 477 -30.40 5.46 -0.56
CA LEU A 477 -31.00 5.56 0.78
C LEU A 477 -32.02 6.70 0.86
N VAL A 478 -31.70 7.85 0.27
CA VAL A 478 -32.60 9.01 0.26
C VAL A 478 -33.86 8.70 -0.55
N ARG A 479 -33.74 8.02 -1.70
CA ARG A 479 -34.89 7.64 -2.55
C ARG A 479 -35.82 6.59 -1.92
N GLN A 480 -35.38 5.87 -0.89
CA GLN A 480 -36.28 4.98 -0.14
C GLN A 480 -37.36 5.75 0.63
N VAL A 481 -37.15 7.04 0.90
CA VAL A 481 -38.17 7.90 1.49
C VAL A 481 -39.14 8.35 0.39
N PRO A 482 -40.44 7.97 0.44
CA PRO A 482 -41.37 8.22 -0.66
C PRO A 482 -41.56 9.70 -1.03
N ILE A 483 -41.35 10.60 -0.06
CA ILE A 483 -41.44 12.05 -0.29
C ILE A 483 -40.21 12.56 -1.07
N PHE A 484 -39.03 12.01 -0.80
CA PHE A 484 -37.80 12.42 -1.47
C PHE A 484 -37.71 11.85 -2.88
N ASP A 485 -38.24 10.65 -3.13
CA ASP A 485 -38.27 10.07 -4.49
C ASP A 485 -39.05 10.94 -5.51
N GLN A 486 -39.99 11.77 -5.03
CA GLN A 486 -40.73 12.73 -5.85
C GLN A 486 -40.04 14.08 -6.03
N MET A 487 -38.91 14.30 -5.37
CA MET A 487 -38.11 15.52 -5.52
C MET A 487 -37.31 15.49 -6.83
N ASP A 488 -36.95 16.67 -7.33
CA ASP A 488 -36.01 16.76 -8.43
C ASP A 488 -34.60 16.34 -8.00
N ASP A 489 -33.77 15.93 -8.96
CA ASP A 489 -32.40 15.49 -8.68
C ASP A 489 -31.55 16.57 -7.98
N ARG A 490 -31.87 17.86 -8.18
CA ARG A 490 -31.17 18.97 -7.52
C ARG A 490 -31.45 19.03 -6.03
N MET A 491 -32.69 18.81 -5.59
CA MET A 491 -33.02 18.73 -4.17
C MET A 491 -32.48 17.45 -3.54
N LEU A 492 -32.51 16.32 -4.25
CA LEU A 492 -31.87 15.09 -3.80
C LEU A 492 -30.36 15.28 -3.57
N ASP A 493 -29.67 15.98 -4.47
CA ASP A 493 -28.26 16.35 -4.29
C ASP A 493 -28.04 17.21 -3.05
N ALA A 494 -28.90 18.21 -2.83
CA ALA A 494 -28.81 19.09 -1.67
C ALA A 494 -29.00 18.35 -0.34
N ILE A 495 -29.81 17.28 -0.33
CA ILE A 495 -29.95 16.37 0.83
C ILE A 495 -28.68 15.52 0.98
N CYS A 496 -28.21 14.89 -0.10
CA CYS A 496 -27.01 14.05 -0.06
C CYS A 496 -25.77 14.79 0.45
N GLU A 497 -25.61 16.07 0.08
CA GLU A 497 -24.50 16.90 0.57
C GLU A 497 -24.52 17.15 2.09
N ARG A 498 -25.71 17.17 2.70
CA ARG A 498 -25.94 17.50 4.12
C ARG A 498 -25.96 16.30 5.06
N LEU A 499 -26.06 15.09 4.50
CA LEU A 499 -25.96 13.86 5.27
C LEU A 499 -24.58 13.72 5.92
N LYS A 500 -24.58 13.34 7.19
CA LYS A 500 -23.38 13.06 7.99
C LYS A 500 -23.36 11.61 8.45
N PRO A 501 -22.21 10.93 8.46
CA PRO A 501 -22.12 9.56 8.99
C PRO A 501 -22.41 9.55 10.50
N SER A 502 -23.10 8.50 10.95
CA SER A 502 -23.47 8.26 12.35
C SER A 502 -23.25 6.78 12.71
N LEU A 503 -22.71 6.52 13.89
CA LEU A 503 -22.34 5.19 14.39
C LEU A 503 -22.97 4.95 15.75
N CYS A 504 -23.64 3.82 15.93
CA CYS A 504 -24.29 3.44 17.18
C CYS A 504 -23.85 2.05 17.64
N THR A 505 -23.73 1.84 18.95
CA THR A 505 -23.38 0.53 19.54
C THR A 505 -24.61 -0.17 20.12
N PRO A 506 -24.58 -1.50 20.29
CA PRO A 506 -25.70 -2.24 20.88
C PRO A 506 -26.09 -1.70 22.26
N GLY A 507 -27.39 -1.53 22.49
CA GLY A 507 -27.97 -0.99 23.72
C GLY A 507 -27.96 0.54 23.81
N THR A 508 -27.53 1.26 22.77
CA THR A 508 -27.69 2.72 22.74
C THR A 508 -29.13 3.07 22.40
N CYS A 509 -29.79 3.78 23.30
CA CYS A 509 -31.07 4.41 23.04
C CYS A 509 -30.84 5.70 22.24
N LEU A 510 -31.33 5.74 21.00
CA LEU A 510 -31.18 6.86 20.08
C LEU A 510 -32.16 7.99 20.41
N VAL A 511 -33.42 7.63 20.68
CA VAL A 511 -34.48 8.55 21.05
C VAL A 511 -35.49 7.82 21.93
N ARG A 512 -36.04 8.50 22.95
CA ARG A 512 -37.16 7.95 23.75
C ARG A 512 -38.48 8.54 23.28
N GLU A 513 -39.56 7.79 23.50
CA GLU A 513 -40.92 8.29 23.29
C GLU A 513 -41.14 9.58 24.10
N GLY A 514 -41.52 10.67 23.43
CA GLY A 514 -41.69 12.01 24.00
C GLY A 514 -40.50 12.97 23.80
N ASP A 515 -39.29 12.47 23.55
CA ASP A 515 -38.10 13.30 23.35
C ASP A 515 -38.18 14.06 22.02
N PRO A 516 -37.61 15.28 21.91
CA PRO A 516 -37.56 16.01 20.64
C PRO A 516 -36.71 15.26 19.61
N VAL A 517 -37.24 15.07 18.40
CA VAL A 517 -36.51 14.47 17.29
C VAL A 517 -35.58 15.52 16.68
N VAL A 518 -34.27 15.31 16.75
CA VAL A 518 -33.24 16.27 16.31
C VAL A 518 -32.71 15.94 14.92
N GLU A 519 -32.71 14.65 14.56
CA GLU A 519 -32.17 14.15 13.30
C GLU A 519 -32.99 12.97 12.77
N MET A 520 -32.98 12.83 11.45
CA MET A 520 -33.52 11.68 10.73
C MET A 520 -32.36 10.75 10.36
N LEU A 521 -32.45 9.47 10.68
CA LEU A 521 -31.40 8.48 10.41
C LEU A 521 -31.79 7.56 9.26
N PHE A 522 -30.86 7.34 8.34
CA PHE A 522 -30.95 6.40 7.21
C PHE A 522 -30.03 5.23 7.47
N ILE A 523 -30.57 4.03 7.63
CA ILE A 523 -29.78 2.88 8.06
C ILE A 523 -29.08 2.24 6.88
N VAL A 524 -27.74 2.19 6.93
CA VAL A 524 -26.90 1.49 5.95
C VAL A 524 -26.73 0.05 6.38
N ARG A 525 -26.44 -0.17 7.68
CA ARG A 525 -26.14 -1.48 8.24
C ARG A 525 -26.60 -1.57 9.69
N GLY A 526 -27.03 -2.76 10.08
CA GLY A 526 -27.46 -3.07 11.45
C GLY A 526 -28.96 -2.94 11.64
N TYR A 527 -29.39 -3.18 12.87
CA TYR A 527 -30.81 -3.26 13.23
C TYR A 527 -31.11 -2.43 14.49
N LEU A 528 -32.18 -1.65 14.40
CA LEU A 528 -32.77 -0.92 15.52
C LEU A 528 -34.09 -1.59 15.93
N ASN A 529 -34.40 -1.53 17.21
CA ASN A 529 -35.70 -1.84 17.75
C ASN A 529 -36.46 -0.53 17.98
N SER A 530 -37.69 -0.42 17.48
CA SER A 530 -38.56 0.71 17.72
C SER A 530 -39.83 0.23 18.42
N TYR A 531 -40.13 0.77 19.60
CA TYR A 531 -41.30 0.38 20.38
C TYR A 531 -42.00 1.57 21.04
N THR A 532 -43.30 1.44 21.28
CA THR A 532 -44.12 2.47 21.95
C THR A 532 -45.09 1.84 22.93
N THR A 533 -45.33 2.57 24.02
CA THR A 533 -46.35 2.26 25.03
C THR A 533 -47.55 3.22 24.96
N ASN A 534 -47.58 4.10 23.96
CA ASN A 534 -48.58 5.15 23.76
C ASN A 534 -48.80 5.97 25.04
N GLY A 535 -47.71 6.53 25.58
CA GLY A 535 -47.71 7.30 26.81
C GLY A 535 -47.98 6.49 28.09
N GLY A 536 -47.54 5.23 28.14
CA GLY A 536 -47.64 4.38 29.34
C GLY A 536 -49.00 3.71 29.55
N ARG A 537 -49.79 3.53 28.49
CA ARG A 537 -51.12 2.91 28.56
C ARG A 537 -50.98 1.40 28.82
N THR A 538 -51.58 0.90 29.92
CA THR A 538 -51.50 -0.52 30.27
C THR A 538 -52.16 -1.40 29.20
N GLY A 539 -51.44 -2.43 28.73
CA GLY A 539 -51.92 -3.35 27.70
C GLY A 539 -51.67 -2.93 26.25
N PHE A 540 -50.97 -1.81 26.00
CA PHE A 540 -50.57 -1.39 24.66
C PHE A 540 -49.05 -1.42 24.51
N PHE A 541 -48.53 -2.39 23.74
CA PHE A 541 -47.12 -2.48 23.36
C PHE A 541 -47.03 -2.79 21.87
N ASN A 542 -46.43 -1.88 21.10
CA ASN A 542 -46.19 -2.07 19.68
C ASN A 542 -44.70 -1.93 19.41
N SER A 543 -44.08 -2.95 18.82
CA SER A 543 -42.65 -2.99 18.49
C SER A 543 -42.45 -3.36 17.02
N CYS A 544 -41.51 -2.71 16.35
CA CYS A 544 -41.02 -3.08 15.03
C CYS A 544 -39.50 -3.01 14.96
N CYS A 545 -38.91 -3.82 14.09
CA CYS A 545 -37.49 -3.75 13.78
C CYS A 545 -37.26 -2.85 12.57
N ILE A 546 -36.24 -2.00 12.61
CA ILE A 546 -35.82 -1.10 11.54
C ILE A 546 -34.45 -1.60 11.06
N GLY A 547 -34.32 -1.93 9.79
CA GLY A 547 -33.14 -2.57 9.22
C GLY A 547 -32.46 -1.76 8.11
N PRO A 548 -31.51 -2.36 7.38
CA PRO A 548 -30.83 -1.72 6.26
C PRO A 548 -31.82 -1.25 5.18
N GLY A 549 -31.71 0.01 4.78
CA GLY A 549 -32.63 0.64 3.83
C GLY A 549 -33.92 1.20 4.44
N ASP A 550 -34.12 1.05 5.74
CA ASP A 550 -35.16 1.77 6.46
C ASP A 550 -34.61 3.07 7.05
N PHE A 551 -35.51 3.93 7.54
CA PHE A 551 -35.18 5.19 8.17
C PHE A 551 -36.01 5.43 9.45
N CYS A 552 -35.53 6.30 10.33
CA CYS A 552 -36.29 6.76 11.51
C CYS A 552 -36.21 8.28 11.68
N GLY A 553 -37.15 8.85 12.44
CA GLY A 553 -37.30 10.31 12.60
C GLY A 553 -38.19 10.95 11.54
N GLU A 554 -39.16 10.19 10.99
CA GLU A 554 -40.10 10.66 9.97
C GLU A 554 -40.98 11.82 10.44
N GLU A 555 -41.12 12.00 11.76
CA GLU A 555 -41.81 13.13 12.37
C GLU A 555 -41.25 14.48 11.88
N LEU A 556 -39.94 14.54 11.62
CA LEU A 556 -39.27 15.73 11.12
C LEU A 556 -39.74 16.14 9.72
N LEU A 557 -40.18 15.19 8.87
CA LEU A 557 -40.70 15.51 7.54
C LEU A 557 -41.96 16.36 7.65
N THR A 558 -42.86 16.03 8.58
CA THR A 558 -44.11 16.76 8.79
C THR A 558 -43.85 18.19 9.27
N TRP A 559 -42.92 18.34 10.21
CA TRP A 559 -42.51 19.64 10.75
C TRP A 559 -41.77 20.49 9.72
N ALA A 560 -40.82 19.90 8.99
CA ALA A 560 -40.03 20.60 7.98
C ALA A 560 -40.85 21.01 6.76
N LEU A 561 -42.01 20.39 6.49
CA LEU A 561 -42.91 20.77 5.40
C LEU A 561 -43.99 21.80 5.81
N ASP A 562 -44.16 22.08 7.10
CA ASP A 562 -45.13 23.06 7.58
C ASP A 562 -44.73 24.50 7.18
N PRO A 563 -45.58 25.27 6.47
CA PRO A 563 -45.36 26.69 6.13
C PRO A 563 -44.86 27.55 7.29
N ARG A 564 -45.40 27.32 8.48
CA ARG A 564 -45.05 28.04 9.71
C ARG A 564 -44.60 27.03 10.76
N PRO A 565 -43.40 26.43 10.58
CA PRO A 565 -42.95 25.42 11.50
C PRO A 565 -42.78 26.08 12.88
N ASN A 566 -43.49 25.55 13.88
CA ASN A 566 -43.28 25.97 15.26
C ASN A 566 -41.78 25.82 15.59
N VAL A 567 -41.24 26.76 16.40
CA VAL A 567 -39.81 26.73 16.81
C VAL A 567 -39.47 25.44 17.55
N VAL A 568 -40.46 24.77 18.12
CA VAL A 568 -40.33 23.51 18.86
C VAL A 568 -40.27 22.32 17.89
N LEU A 569 -39.24 21.48 18.05
CA LEU A 569 -39.08 20.21 17.34
C LEU A 569 -40.21 19.23 17.70
N PRO A 570 -40.62 18.35 16.78
CA PRO A 570 -41.64 17.34 17.07
C PRO A 570 -41.12 16.32 18.10
N SER A 571 -42.00 15.89 19.00
CA SER A 571 -41.71 14.79 19.93
C SER A 571 -41.77 13.45 19.22
N SER A 572 -40.84 12.56 19.56
CA SER A 572 -40.78 11.19 19.05
C SER A 572 -42.00 10.39 19.50
N THR A 573 -42.62 9.67 18.58
CA THR A 573 -43.77 8.79 18.89
C THR A 573 -43.34 7.44 19.46
N ARG A 574 -42.06 7.08 19.34
CA ARG A 574 -41.52 5.78 19.73
C ARG A 574 -40.15 5.91 20.39
N THR A 575 -39.81 4.91 21.20
CA THR A 575 -38.45 4.71 21.68
C THR A 575 -37.69 3.87 20.65
N VAL A 576 -36.49 4.31 20.26
CA VAL A 576 -35.62 3.60 19.31
C VAL A 576 -34.32 3.23 20.01
N GLU A 577 -33.95 1.95 19.96
CA GLU A 577 -32.76 1.39 20.59
C GLU A 577 -31.99 0.52 19.60
N ALA A 578 -30.66 0.61 19.61
CA ALA A 578 -29.81 -0.21 18.75
C ALA A 578 -29.69 -1.64 19.27
N ILE A 579 -30.06 -2.63 18.45
CA ILE A 579 -29.91 -4.06 18.77
C ILE A 579 -28.49 -4.51 18.43
N THR A 580 -28.00 -4.09 17.26
CA THR A 580 -26.65 -4.39 16.78
C THR A 580 -25.82 -3.13 16.69
N GLU A 581 -24.57 -3.27 16.28
CA GLU A 581 -23.78 -2.15 15.78
C GLU A 581 -24.49 -1.61 14.52
N VAL A 582 -24.74 -0.29 14.49
CA VAL A 582 -25.48 0.38 13.41
C VAL A 582 -24.62 1.44 12.77
N GLU A 583 -24.58 1.42 11.44
CA GLU A 583 -24.00 2.44 10.59
C GLU A 583 -25.14 3.12 9.84
N ALA A 584 -25.24 4.44 9.99
CA ALA A 584 -26.32 5.23 9.43
C ALA A 584 -25.81 6.57 8.91
N PHE A 585 -26.59 7.21 8.05
CA PHE A 585 -26.44 8.63 7.76
C PHE A 585 -27.49 9.43 8.51
N ALA A 586 -27.10 10.56 9.10
CA ALA A 586 -27.97 11.48 9.81
C ALA A 586 -28.23 12.74 8.99
N LEU A 587 -29.50 13.13 8.90
CA LEU A 587 -29.95 14.42 8.38
C LEU A 587 -30.52 15.24 9.53
N ILE A 588 -29.84 16.34 9.88
CA ILE A 588 -30.23 17.20 11.00
C ILE A 588 -31.49 17.97 10.64
N ALA A 589 -32.35 18.24 11.63
CA ALA A 589 -33.62 18.97 11.44
C ALA A 589 -33.44 20.32 10.74
N GLU A 590 -32.41 21.10 11.06
CA GLU A 590 -32.13 22.40 10.43
C GLU A 590 -31.83 22.27 8.93
N ASP A 591 -31.04 21.25 8.57
CA ASP A 591 -30.66 20.93 7.20
C ASP A 591 -31.88 20.45 6.39
N LEU A 592 -32.73 19.63 7.00
CA LEU A 592 -33.99 19.21 6.39
C LEU A 592 -34.95 20.40 6.18
N LYS A 593 -35.06 21.31 7.16
CA LYS A 593 -35.87 22.52 7.05
C LYS A 593 -35.41 23.41 5.90
N PHE A 594 -34.09 23.55 5.72
CA PHE A 594 -33.52 24.32 4.61
C PHE A 594 -33.94 23.76 3.25
N VAL A 595 -33.84 22.44 3.05
CA VAL A 595 -34.25 21.80 1.78
C VAL A 595 -35.76 21.87 1.59
N ALA A 596 -36.53 21.58 2.65
CA ALA A 596 -37.98 21.57 2.59
C ALA A 596 -38.58 22.95 2.26
N ALA A 597 -37.95 24.04 2.71
CA ALA A 597 -38.36 25.40 2.35
C ALA A 597 -38.24 25.68 0.83
N GLN A 598 -37.23 25.11 0.16
CA GLN A 598 -37.08 25.23 -1.29
C GLN A 598 -38.10 24.36 -2.04
N PHE A 599 -38.35 23.15 -1.55
CA PHE A 599 -39.29 22.21 -2.17
C PHE A 599 -40.74 22.69 -2.15
N ARG A 600 -41.17 23.33 -1.06
CA ARG A 600 -42.53 23.88 -0.92
C ARG A 600 -42.92 24.84 -2.04
N ARG A 601 -41.94 25.57 -2.59
CA ARG A 601 -42.17 26.55 -3.66
C ARG A 601 -42.53 25.92 -5.01
N LEU A 602 -42.35 24.60 -5.17
CA LEU A 602 -42.38 23.95 -6.49
C LEU A 602 -43.56 23.01 -6.73
N HIS A 603 -44.15 22.31 -5.73
CA HIS A 603 -45.12 21.21 -5.98
C HIS A 603 -46.29 21.01 -4.97
N SER A 604 -47.15 22.00 -4.77
CA SER A 604 -48.22 22.02 -3.73
C SER A 604 -49.25 20.87 -3.73
N LYS A 605 -49.76 20.40 -4.89
CA LYS A 605 -50.92 19.46 -4.92
C LYS A 605 -50.56 17.97 -4.85
N GLN A 606 -49.51 17.55 -5.58
CA GLN A 606 -49.09 16.14 -5.63
C GLN A 606 -48.49 15.67 -4.29
N LEU A 607 -47.76 16.57 -3.61
CA LEU A 607 -47.16 16.30 -2.32
C LEU A 607 -48.16 16.09 -1.20
N ARG A 608 -49.30 16.80 -1.20
CA ARG A 608 -50.38 16.57 -0.22
C ARG A 608 -50.91 15.15 -0.30
N HIS A 609 -51.06 14.61 -1.51
CA HIS A 609 -51.54 13.25 -1.71
C HIS A 609 -50.50 12.23 -1.22
N THR A 610 -49.25 12.38 -1.66
CA THR A 610 -48.13 11.51 -1.24
C THR A 610 -47.95 11.53 0.27
N PHE A 611 -47.98 12.70 0.89
CA PHE A 611 -47.87 12.87 2.33
C PHE A 611 -49.01 12.16 3.07
N ARG A 612 -50.27 12.35 2.65
CA ARG A 612 -51.42 11.64 3.25
C ARG A 612 -51.35 10.13 3.08
N PHE A 613 -50.86 9.67 1.92
CA PHE A 613 -50.79 8.26 1.60
C PHE A 613 -49.66 7.54 2.36
N HIS A 614 -48.50 8.19 2.51
CA HIS A 614 -47.32 7.58 3.13
C HIS A 614 -47.18 7.87 4.62
N SER A 615 -47.75 8.96 5.15
CA SER A 615 -47.67 9.29 6.58
C SER A 615 -48.39 8.25 7.43
N HIS A 616 -47.66 7.64 8.37
CA HIS A 616 -48.23 6.68 9.31
C HIS A 616 -49.37 7.28 10.15
N GLN A 617 -49.25 8.55 10.55
CA GLN A 617 -50.29 9.27 11.30
C GLN A 617 -51.59 9.40 10.50
N TRP A 618 -51.50 9.77 9.22
CA TRP A 618 -52.66 9.87 8.34
C TRP A 618 -53.31 8.52 8.05
N ARG A 619 -52.50 7.48 7.81
CA ARG A 619 -53.01 6.11 7.60
C ARG A 619 -53.71 5.57 8.83
N THR A 620 -53.13 5.79 10.02
CA THR A 620 -53.72 5.36 11.29
C THR A 620 -55.01 6.11 11.56
N TRP A 621 -55.03 7.43 11.40
CA TRP A 621 -56.23 8.24 11.55
C TRP A 621 -57.32 7.81 10.56
N ALA A 622 -56.98 7.58 9.29
CA ALA A 622 -57.93 7.12 8.27
C ALA A 622 -58.49 5.73 8.60
N ALA A 623 -57.65 4.79 9.02
CA ALA A 623 -58.08 3.46 9.45
C ALA A 623 -59.05 3.54 10.63
N CYS A 624 -58.71 4.30 11.67
CA CYS A 624 -59.60 4.53 12.81
C CYS A 624 -60.89 5.23 12.38
N PHE A 625 -60.84 6.25 11.54
CA PHE A 625 -62.03 6.96 11.06
C PHE A 625 -62.98 6.04 10.28
N ILE A 626 -62.43 5.20 9.39
CA ILE A 626 -63.19 4.18 8.66
C ILE A 626 -63.79 3.16 9.62
N GLN A 627 -63.04 2.70 10.62
CA GLN A 627 -63.53 1.79 11.66
C GLN A 627 -64.71 2.43 12.43
N ALA A 628 -64.60 3.67 12.90
CA ALA A 628 -65.70 4.39 13.54
C ALA A 628 -66.92 4.54 12.63
N ALA A 629 -66.72 4.89 11.36
CA ALA A 629 -67.80 5.02 10.38
C ALA A 629 -68.53 3.68 10.17
N TRP A 630 -67.78 2.59 10.03
CA TRP A 630 -68.30 1.24 9.90
C TRP A 630 -69.10 0.80 11.14
N PHE A 631 -68.57 1.03 12.35
CA PHE A 631 -69.28 0.72 13.59
C PHE A 631 -70.57 1.52 13.73
N ARG A 632 -70.58 2.81 13.34
CA ARG A 632 -71.80 3.64 13.30
C ARG A 632 -72.83 3.08 12.31
N TYR A 633 -72.42 2.73 11.10
CA TYR A 633 -73.30 2.13 10.10
C TYR A 633 -73.88 0.80 10.57
N LYS A 634 -73.05 -0.11 11.09
CA LYS A 634 -73.46 -1.41 11.63
C LYS A 634 -74.54 -1.23 12.70
N ARG A 635 -74.34 -0.30 13.62
CA ARG A 635 -75.30 0.00 14.71
C ARG A 635 -76.61 0.58 14.20
N GLN A 636 -76.58 1.47 13.20
CA GLN A 636 -77.80 1.99 12.57
C GLN A 636 -78.57 0.88 11.84
N LYS A 637 -77.86 -0.05 11.18
CA LYS A 637 -78.48 -1.20 10.51
C LYS A 637 -79.12 -2.16 11.51
N GLU A 638 -78.42 -2.50 12.59
CA GLU A 638 -78.95 -3.34 13.68
C GLU A 638 -80.17 -2.68 14.36
N ALA A 639 -80.13 -1.37 14.61
CA ALA A 639 -81.26 -0.62 15.16
C ALA A 639 -82.45 -0.55 14.20
N ALA A 640 -82.22 -0.39 12.90
CA ALA A 640 -83.27 -0.42 11.88
C ALA A 640 -83.90 -1.82 11.72
N GLU A 641 -83.11 -2.89 11.84
CA GLU A 641 -83.58 -4.27 11.85
C GLU A 641 -84.41 -4.58 13.11
N LEU A 642 -83.99 -4.09 14.29
CA LEU A 642 -84.79 -4.16 15.52
C LEU A 642 -86.11 -3.41 15.40
N LYS A 643 -86.10 -2.19 14.83
CA LYS A 643 -87.30 -1.37 14.64
C LYS A 643 -88.28 -1.99 13.64
N LYS A 644 -87.77 -2.69 12.60
CA LYS A 644 -88.59 -3.50 11.69
C LYS A 644 -89.22 -4.70 12.39
N ARG A 645 -88.50 -5.36 13.31
CA ARG A 645 -89.05 -6.45 14.12
C ARG A 645 -90.14 -5.97 15.09
N GLU A 646 -89.95 -4.83 15.73
CA GLU A 646 -90.94 -4.22 16.64
C GLU A 646 -92.23 -3.79 15.92
N MET A 647 -92.14 -3.30 14.67
CA MET A 647 -93.32 -2.90 13.88
C MET A 647 -94.13 -4.10 13.32
N SER A 648 -93.58 -5.32 13.39
CA SER A 648 -94.21 -6.55 12.88
C SER A 648 -94.83 -7.44 13.97
N ALA A 649 -94.84 -7.01 15.23
CA ALA A 649 -95.40 -7.77 16.34
C ALA A 649 -96.89 -7.40 16.57
N PRO A 650 -97.82 -8.38 16.75
CA PRO A 650 -99.21 -8.09 17.09
C PRO A 650 -99.36 -7.55 18.52
N LEU A 651 -100.27 -6.58 18.71
CA LEU A 651 -100.66 -6.03 20.01
C LEU A 651 -101.32 -7.10 20.92
N PRO A 652 -100.91 -7.25 22.19
CA PRO A 652 -101.69 -7.99 23.18
C PRO A 652 -102.69 -7.09 23.92
N PRO A 653 -103.77 -7.66 24.51
CA PRO A 653 -104.88 -6.89 25.03
C PRO A 653 -104.65 -6.35 26.45
N TYR A 654 -105.43 -5.31 26.73
CA TYR A 654 -105.62 -4.56 27.96
C TYR A 654 -105.84 -5.43 29.21
N SER A 655 -105.10 -5.19 30.31
CA SER A 655 -105.63 -5.40 31.68
C SER A 655 -104.92 -4.55 32.74
N SER A 656 -105.73 -3.93 33.58
CA SER A 656 -105.45 -3.15 34.80
C SER A 656 -104.82 -3.98 35.92
N GLY A 657 -104.01 -3.36 36.80
CA GLY A 657 -103.72 -3.89 38.14
C GLY A 657 -102.34 -3.53 38.71
N CYS A 658 -102.34 -2.81 39.83
CA CYS A 658 -101.20 -2.35 40.64
C CYS A 658 -100.46 -3.51 41.37
N CYS A 659 -99.11 -3.46 41.49
CA CYS A 659 -98.34 -3.62 42.75
C CYS A 659 -96.81 -3.71 42.56
N LYS A 660 -96.10 -3.38 43.65
CA LYS A 660 -94.65 -3.15 43.81
C LYS A 660 -93.79 -4.43 43.94
N TYR A 661 -92.48 -4.22 43.78
CA TYR A 661 -91.29 -5.02 44.19
C TYR A 661 -90.93 -6.28 43.40
N ALA A 662 -89.80 -6.22 42.67
CA ALA A 662 -88.65 -7.13 42.84
C ALA A 662 -87.47 -6.66 41.97
N ALA A 663 -86.33 -6.39 42.60
CA ALA A 663 -85.04 -6.33 41.93
C ALA A 663 -84.58 -7.75 41.59
N SER A 664 -84.15 -8.00 40.34
CA SER A 664 -83.08 -8.96 40.01
C SER A 664 -82.89 -9.10 38.49
N THR A 665 -81.68 -8.76 38.04
CA THR A 665 -80.92 -9.35 36.93
C THR A 665 -81.60 -9.61 35.58
N ARG A 666 -81.47 -8.64 34.67
CA ARG A 666 -81.08 -8.89 33.26
C ARG A 666 -80.56 -7.61 32.61
N ARG A 667 -79.44 -7.10 33.12
CA ARG A 667 -78.58 -6.12 32.44
C ARG A 667 -77.34 -6.86 31.90
N GLY A 668 -77.58 -7.78 30.97
CA GLY A 668 -76.56 -8.58 30.31
C GLY A 668 -76.54 -8.26 28.83
N GLY A 669 -75.82 -7.22 28.44
CA GLY A 669 -75.62 -6.89 27.03
C GLY A 669 -75.14 -5.45 26.84
N SER A 670 -73.90 -5.31 26.36
CA SER A 670 -73.31 -4.09 25.82
C SER A 670 -72.68 -3.07 26.78
N THR A 671 -71.74 -3.50 27.62
CA THR A 671 -70.71 -2.59 28.22
C THR A 671 -69.33 -2.71 27.57
N ARG A 672 -69.07 -3.70 26.70
CA ARG A 672 -67.78 -3.81 25.98
C ARG A 672 -67.60 -2.81 24.83
N TYR A 673 -68.68 -2.33 24.20
CA TYR A 673 -68.59 -1.44 23.04
C TYR A 673 -68.64 0.06 23.38
N ALA A 674 -68.99 0.43 24.61
CA ALA A 674 -69.02 1.84 25.02
C ALA A 674 -67.59 2.40 25.19
N SER A 675 -66.66 1.61 25.72
CA SER A 675 -65.27 2.05 25.93
C SER A 675 -64.44 2.17 24.65
N GLU A 676 -64.78 1.43 23.58
CA GLU A 676 -64.13 1.57 22.27
C GLU A 676 -64.52 2.87 21.55
N PHE A 677 -65.65 3.47 21.91
CA PHE A 677 -66.17 4.66 21.23
C PHE A 677 -65.54 5.97 21.75
N ASP A 678 -65.23 6.03 23.05
CA ASP A 678 -64.46 7.15 23.62
C ASP A 678 -63.02 7.18 23.06
N ILE A 679 -62.47 6.04 22.62
CA ILE A 679 -61.16 5.93 21.96
C ILE A 679 -61.18 6.52 20.54
N LEU A 680 -62.31 6.46 19.84
CA LEU A 680 -62.46 6.94 18.47
C LEU A 680 -62.81 8.43 18.38
N ASN A 681 -63.47 8.98 19.41
CA ASN A 681 -63.76 10.41 19.48
C ASN A 681 -62.57 11.26 19.96
N SER A 682 -61.51 10.65 20.51
CA SER A 682 -60.31 11.37 21.00
C SER A 682 -59.18 11.49 19.95
N LEU A 683 -59.33 10.93 18.75
CA LEU A 683 -58.30 10.99 17.71
C LEU A 683 -58.34 12.36 17.00
N GLN A 684 -57.46 13.25 17.45
CA GLN A 684 -57.25 14.55 16.83
C GLN A 684 -56.85 14.38 15.36
N LYS A 685 -57.52 15.10 14.45
CA LYS A 685 -57.16 15.10 13.03
C LYS A 685 -55.69 15.53 12.89
N PRO A 686 -54.83 14.74 12.21
CA PRO A 686 -53.45 15.15 11.94
C PRO A 686 -53.41 16.52 11.26
N VAL A 687 -52.47 17.37 11.68
CA VAL A 687 -52.31 18.71 11.11
C VAL A 687 -51.92 18.58 9.63
N GLU A 688 -52.64 19.31 8.78
CA GLU A 688 -52.38 19.29 7.35
C GLU A 688 -51.37 20.38 7.00
N PRO A 689 -50.22 20.05 6.36
CA PRO A 689 -49.28 21.07 5.94
C PRO A 689 -49.94 21.99 4.89
N ASP A 690 -50.02 23.28 5.20
CA ASP A 690 -50.78 24.24 4.41
C ASP A 690 -49.97 24.83 3.24
N PHE A 691 -49.81 24.06 2.18
CA PHE A 691 -49.16 24.54 0.94
C PHE A 691 -49.94 25.62 0.14
N THR A 692 -50.92 26.34 0.74
CA THR A 692 -51.69 27.40 0.05
C THR A 692 -51.18 28.82 0.29
N VAL A 693 -50.17 29.00 1.16
CA VAL A 693 -49.59 30.33 1.39
C VAL A 693 -48.63 30.68 0.25
N GLU A 694 -49.17 31.35 -0.77
CA GLU A 694 -48.40 32.28 -1.59
C GLU A 694 -48.01 33.45 -0.67
N ASP A 695 -46.73 33.55 -0.30
CA ASP A 695 -46.20 34.75 0.35
C ASP A 695 -46.30 35.91 -0.65
N ARG A 696 -46.94 36.99 -0.19
CA ARG A 696 -46.83 38.33 -0.76
C ARG A 696 -45.47 38.93 -0.48
#